data_AF-A0A4U9F7J6-F1
#
_entry.id   AF-A0A4U9F7J6-F1
#
_cell.length_a   1.000
_cell.length_b   1.000
_cell.length_c   1.000
_cell.angle_alpha   90.00
_cell.angle_beta   90.00
_cell.angle_gamma   90.00
#
_symmetry.space_group_name_H-M   'P 1'
#
loop_
_entity.id
_entity.type
_entity.pdbx_description
1 polymer ?
#
loop_
_entity_poly.entity_id
_entity_poly.type
_entity_poly.pdbx_seq_one_letter_code
_entity_poly.pdbx_strand_id
1 'polypeptide(L)'
;MVFNSSSPYPEGVISFLDTDLYKLTMQCAVFKFFKDVPVTYAYTNRTPDKKLSRTAFKWLEEQIGKLGNISLSTDEYLFLKKHCDYLSEDYLNFLKEFRLSPREQVVATFTPVGEDTGDDSIVGDVDIQIKGTWVDTILYEIPMLALTSEAYFKFMDTDWNYEGQEKQAFDKGLQLLEAGCVTSEFGTRRRRDYHTQALVFRGLVQASKEAEKKGFPGKLSGTSNVHLAMRFNIPPVGTVAHEWFMGVAAILGDYKQATEVALRHWVACFGNKLGIALTDTFGTQEFLRAFTQTVQTIEGGFPAETFKRADGSMKTYAEAFAGIRQDSGDPAEYTKWMREFYDKQGITDKKLIVFSDSLNIERCLEYKKVADDLGFQPTFGVGTYLTNDFTNTKTGKKSVPLNIVIKISSAAGNPAVKISDNAGKNTGDKETVEKVKRELGYVEREWKEGDETSRWARNLEGCSYLTEPSAQLPATETRRRIELELMHRWSTSTYKSLASIPEDNQWLQEDMPRWGLKHEYLLHGMFAFSALEIVLCGGAVVIEEDYEMYYAKLAVEYYDKASRSFRAQLENVTAENAQKVFMFSFLAVSVNMALGQCTAFEEVYEGVLDRLVTLWELLIGNASIADQHFDTLISGALSRSTEALMVRTQLQTETPTSLSKETEDALERLSIIVNTACETPTSSENTDNSETNLRIQSYRASFSAIQTCFVQDSKEIFKGIAIGFPALAGRDFGLALKSSDPVALLITMYWGVQLNTLGKMAWWVGTFGKKMVDEVSEMLWQPEPGRRIMSLPEWRDSISWARVEVDLMLLGETPST
;
A
#
# COMPACT_ATOMS: atom_id res chain seq x y z
N MET A 1 -13.99 8.18 41.29
CA MET A 1 -15.23 7.39 41.34
C MET A 1 -14.89 5.96 40.94
N VAL A 2 -15.14 4.99 41.82
CA VAL A 2 -15.00 3.57 41.49
C VAL A 2 -16.29 3.16 40.77
N PHE A 3 -16.20 2.93 39.46
CA PHE A 3 -17.36 2.64 38.62
C PHE A 3 -17.70 1.14 38.64
N ASN A 4 -19.00 0.86 38.74
CA ASN A 4 -19.61 -0.45 38.88
C ASN A 4 -19.52 -1.27 37.58
N SER A 5 -19.05 -2.51 37.68
CA SER A 5 -18.49 -3.34 36.60
C SER A 5 -19.36 -4.54 36.20
N SER A 6 -20.68 -4.39 36.18
CA SER A 6 -21.58 -5.55 35.97
C SER A 6 -21.53 -6.17 34.56
N SER A 7 -20.86 -5.53 33.61
CA SER A 7 -20.18 -6.21 32.48
C SER A 7 -18.96 -5.39 32.09
N PRO A 8 -17.73 -5.94 32.06
CA PRO A 8 -16.54 -5.13 31.87
C PRO A 8 -16.42 -4.56 30.44
N TYR A 9 -17.14 -5.12 29.46
CA TYR A 9 -17.14 -4.71 28.06
C TYR A 9 -18.53 -4.86 27.45
N PRO A 10 -19.18 -3.76 27.02
CA PRO A 10 -20.44 -3.85 26.31
C PRO A 10 -20.25 -4.61 24.99
N GLU A 11 -21.25 -5.42 24.64
CA GLU A 11 -21.38 -5.99 23.31
C GLU A 11 -21.95 -4.91 22.37
N GLY A 12 -21.30 -4.70 21.23
CA GLY A 12 -21.69 -3.68 20.27
C GLY A 12 -21.46 -2.24 20.75
N VAL A 13 -22.38 -1.34 20.38
CA VAL A 13 -22.28 0.12 20.63
C VAL A 13 -23.36 0.54 21.60
N ILE A 14 -22.97 1.21 22.69
CA ILE A 14 -23.87 1.52 23.82
C ILE A 14 -24.07 3.00 24.11
N SER A 15 -23.36 3.88 23.38
CA SER A 15 -23.33 5.31 23.65
C SER A 15 -23.11 6.10 22.37
N PHE A 16 -23.67 7.31 22.29
CA PHE A 16 -23.35 8.27 21.23
C PHE A 16 -21.90 8.75 21.29
N LEU A 17 -21.23 8.57 22.43
CA LEU A 17 -19.81 8.91 22.57
C LEU A 17 -18.91 7.74 22.14
N ASP A 18 -19.44 6.53 21.95
CA ASP A 18 -18.68 5.42 21.34
C ASP A 18 -18.60 5.62 19.81
N THR A 19 -18.03 6.75 19.44
CA THR A 19 -17.87 7.28 18.10
C THR A 19 -16.62 8.14 18.05
N ASP A 20 -16.16 8.48 16.85
CA ASP A 20 -15.07 9.42 16.68
C ASP A 20 -15.55 10.87 16.87
N LEU A 21 -14.80 11.71 17.58
CA LEU A 21 -15.18 13.10 17.92
C LEU A 21 -15.65 13.91 16.71
N TYR A 22 -15.05 13.68 15.54
CA TYR A 22 -15.42 14.42 14.33
C TYR A 22 -16.87 14.23 13.90
N LYS A 23 -17.52 13.13 14.29
CA LYS A 23 -18.95 12.91 14.03
C LYS A 23 -19.82 13.84 14.85
N LEU A 24 -19.47 14.08 16.10
CA LEU A 24 -20.19 15.03 16.96
C LEU A 24 -19.94 16.48 16.53
N THR A 25 -18.73 16.82 16.11
CA THR A 25 -18.44 18.17 15.63
C THR A 25 -19.08 18.43 14.26
N MET A 26 -19.04 17.47 13.33
CA MET A 26 -19.78 17.60 12.07
C MET A 26 -21.28 17.65 12.31
N GLN A 27 -21.86 16.83 13.21
CA GLN A 27 -23.29 16.91 13.52
C GLN A 27 -23.66 18.29 14.12
N CYS A 28 -22.80 18.88 14.96
CA CYS A 28 -23.00 20.24 15.46
C CYS A 28 -23.03 21.28 14.32
N ALA A 29 -22.13 21.17 13.34
CA ALA A 29 -22.10 22.07 12.19
C ALA A 29 -23.31 21.86 11.26
N VAL A 30 -23.68 20.61 11.00
CA VAL A 30 -24.86 20.24 10.23
C VAL A 30 -26.15 20.70 10.92
N PHE A 31 -26.28 20.52 12.23
CA PHE A 31 -27.40 21.00 13.02
C PHE A 31 -27.58 22.53 12.89
N LYS A 32 -26.46 23.26 12.82
CA LYS A 32 -26.48 24.72 12.71
C LYS A 32 -26.89 25.22 11.32
N PHE A 33 -26.46 24.54 10.24
CA PHE A 33 -26.56 25.10 8.88
C PHE A 33 -27.36 24.25 7.87
N PHE A 34 -27.43 22.94 8.08
CA PHE A 34 -27.94 21.96 7.10
C PHE A 34 -28.90 20.95 7.74
N LYS A 35 -29.60 21.35 8.81
CA LYS A 35 -30.39 20.47 9.67
C LYS A 35 -31.38 19.59 8.89
N ASP A 36 -32.09 20.20 7.94
CA ASP A 36 -33.19 19.54 7.21
C ASP A 36 -32.75 18.98 5.85
N VAL A 37 -31.45 18.98 5.54
CA VAL A 37 -30.96 18.50 4.25
C VAL A 37 -31.07 16.97 4.19
N PRO A 38 -31.77 16.39 3.20
CA PRO A 38 -31.80 14.94 3.03
C PRO A 38 -30.47 14.43 2.46
N VAL A 39 -29.99 13.31 2.99
CA VAL A 39 -28.76 12.64 2.56
C VAL A 39 -28.94 11.13 2.47
N THR A 40 -28.03 10.49 1.74
CA THR A 40 -27.88 9.04 1.74
C THR A 40 -26.43 8.65 1.97
N TYR A 41 -26.19 7.47 2.54
CA TYR A 41 -24.87 6.87 2.67
C TYR A 41 -24.83 5.49 2.04
N ALA A 42 -23.68 5.13 1.49
CA ALA A 42 -23.41 3.83 0.90
C ALA A 42 -22.29 3.11 1.65
N TYR A 43 -22.53 1.85 1.97
CA TYR A 43 -21.53 0.90 2.48
C TYR A 43 -20.72 0.31 1.33
N THR A 44 -19.46 -0.03 1.59
CA THR A 44 -18.63 -0.78 0.64
C THR A 44 -17.67 -1.68 1.40
N ASN A 45 -17.71 -2.98 1.09
CA ASN A 45 -16.70 -3.94 1.49
C ASN A 45 -15.62 -4.05 0.41
N ARG A 46 -14.40 -3.61 0.73
CA ARG A 46 -13.21 -3.67 -0.16
C ARG A 46 -12.40 -4.96 0.02
N THR A 47 -12.84 -5.84 0.91
CA THR A 47 -12.34 -7.21 1.10
C THR A 47 -13.46 -8.19 0.76
N PRO A 48 -13.79 -8.37 -0.54
CA PRO A 48 -14.98 -9.11 -0.96
C PRO A 48 -14.93 -10.60 -0.56
N ASP A 49 -13.75 -11.16 -0.32
CA ASP A 49 -13.55 -12.50 0.23
C ASP A 49 -14.07 -12.62 1.69
N LYS A 50 -14.04 -11.53 2.46
CA LYS A 50 -14.50 -11.47 3.85
C LYS A 50 -16.00 -11.21 3.93
N LYS A 51 -16.78 -12.28 3.78
CA LYS A 51 -18.25 -12.31 3.88
C LYS A 51 -18.74 -12.60 5.29
N LEU A 52 -20.02 -12.35 5.55
CA LEU A 52 -20.69 -12.72 6.82
C LEU A 52 -21.52 -13.98 6.62
N SER A 53 -21.67 -14.79 7.67
CA SER A 53 -22.70 -15.82 7.73
C SER A 53 -24.06 -15.20 8.02
N ARG A 54 -25.14 -15.92 7.72
CA ARG A 54 -26.51 -15.50 8.08
C ARG A 54 -26.65 -15.28 9.59
N THR A 55 -26.00 -16.10 10.41
CA THR A 55 -25.93 -15.89 11.87
C THR A 55 -25.27 -14.55 12.23
N ALA A 56 -24.12 -14.25 11.64
CA ALA A 56 -23.40 -13.00 11.89
C ALA A 56 -24.23 -11.78 11.44
N PHE A 57 -24.92 -11.89 10.30
CA PHE A 57 -25.81 -10.86 9.80
C PHE A 57 -27.03 -10.63 10.70
N LYS A 58 -27.69 -11.69 11.18
CA LYS A 58 -28.80 -11.56 12.15
C LYS A 58 -28.37 -10.85 13.42
N TRP A 59 -27.16 -11.15 13.93
CA TRP A 59 -26.60 -10.44 15.06
C TRP A 59 -26.36 -8.96 14.75
N LEU A 60 -25.80 -8.66 13.58
CA LEU A 60 -25.59 -7.28 13.12
C LEU A 60 -26.92 -6.51 13.05
N GLU A 61 -27.97 -7.09 12.45
CA GLU A 61 -29.31 -6.47 12.40
C GLU A 61 -29.87 -6.18 13.79
N GLU A 62 -29.70 -7.10 14.75
CA GLU A 62 -30.13 -6.89 16.13
C GLU A 62 -29.38 -5.71 16.77
N GLN A 63 -28.06 -5.62 16.58
CA GLN A 63 -27.25 -4.51 17.10
C GLN A 63 -27.60 -3.18 16.43
N ILE A 64 -27.88 -3.17 15.13
CA ILE A 64 -28.39 -1.99 14.41
C ILE A 64 -29.70 -1.51 15.05
N GLY A 65 -30.62 -2.44 15.34
CA GLY A 65 -31.88 -2.13 16.02
C GLY A 65 -31.69 -1.52 17.41
N LYS A 66 -30.69 -2.00 18.17
CA LYS A 66 -30.34 -1.47 19.51
C LYS A 66 -29.84 -0.03 19.50
N LEU A 67 -29.31 0.47 18.38
CA LEU A 67 -28.87 1.87 18.29
C LEU A 67 -30.00 2.88 18.53
N GLY A 68 -31.25 2.51 18.24
CA GLY A 68 -32.42 3.37 18.52
C GLY A 68 -32.70 3.57 20.02
N ASN A 69 -32.11 2.74 20.88
CA ASN A 69 -32.25 2.85 22.34
C ASN A 69 -31.18 3.74 22.98
N ILE A 70 -30.19 4.18 22.21
CA ILE A 70 -29.10 5.01 22.73
C ILE A 70 -29.61 6.43 22.99
N SER A 71 -29.21 6.97 24.13
CA SER A 71 -29.47 8.34 24.54
C SER A 71 -28.25 8.89 25.26
N LEU A 72 -27.98 10.18 25.09
CA LEU A 72 -26.92 10.84 25.85
C LEU A 72 -27.26 10.83 27.35
N SER A 73 -26.42 10.18 28.15
CA SER A 73 -26.58 10.18 29.61
C SER A 73 -26.17 11.53 30.22
N THR A 74 -26.56 11.77 31.47
CA THR A 74 -26.19 12.98 32.21
C THR A 74 -24.67 13.14 32.34
N ASP A 75 -23.95 12.06 32.62
CA ASP A 75 -22.49 12.09 32.80
C ASP A 75 -21.79 12.42 31.47
N GLU A 76 -22.27 11.85 30.37
CA GLU A 76 -21.74 12.12 29.03
C GLU A 76 -22.03 13.56 28.58
N TYR A 77 -23.23 14.07 28.87
CA TYR A 77 -23.57 15.48 28.65
C TYR A 77 -22.62 16.41 29.41
N LEU A 78 -22.38 16.14 30.70
CA LEU A 78 -21.48 16.94 31.52
C LEU A 78 -20.03 16.84 31.04
N PHE A 79 -19.60 15.66 30.60
CA PHE A 79 -18.29 15.46 29.99
C PHE A 79 -18.12 16.29 28.72
N LEU A 80 -19.07 16.23 27.78
CA LEU A 80 -19.05 17.03 26.56
C LEU A 80 -19.05 18.53 26.88
N LYS A 81 -19.93 18.99 27.77
CA LYS A 81 -20.02 20.41 28.17
C LYS A 81 -18.69 20.92 28.75
N LYS A 82 -17.95 20.08 29.48
CA LYS A 82 -16.69 20.45 30.13
C LYS A 82 -15.48 20.34 29.20
N HIS A 83 -15.39 19.27 28.40
CA HIS A 83 -14.18 18.92 27.63
C HIS A 83 -14.27 19.27 26.14
N CYS A 84 -15.48 19.56 25.64
CA CYS A 84 -15.75 19.90 24.24
C CYS A 84 -16.47 21.26 24.18
N ASP A 85 -15.85 22.30 24.76
CA ASP A 85 -16.42 23.65 24.91
C ASP A 85 -16.67 24.40 23.57
N TYR A 86 -16.31 23.79 22.45
CA TYR A 86 -16.64 24.23 21.09
C TYR A 86 -18.01 23.70 20.59
N LEU A 87 -18.62 22.74 21.30
CA LEU A 87 -19.99 22.31 21.04
C LEU A 87 -20.96 23.32 21.66
N SER A 88 -21.86 23.87 20.85
CA SER A 88 -22.83 24.86 21.32
C SER A 88 -23.81 24.28 22.33
N GLU A 89 -24.33 25.11 23.24
CA GLU A 89 -25.33 24.68 24.22
C GLU A 89 -26.62 24.19 23.55
N ASP A 90 -27.03 24.83 22.46
CA ASP A 90 -28.18 24.40 21.64
C ASP A 90 -27.97 23.00 21.06
N TYR A 91 -26.77 22.71 20.53
CA TYR A 91 -26.45 21.38 20.04
C TYR A 91 -26.40 20.34 21.16
N LEU A 92 -25.83 20.65 22.32
CA LEU A 92 -25.81 19.72 23.46
C LEU A 92 -27.23 19.42 23.98
N ASN A 93 -28.12 20.43 23.98
CA ASN A 93 -29.53 20.26 24.33
C ASN A 93 -30.27 19.42 23.27
N PHE A 94 -29.98 19.63 21.99
CA PHE A 94 -30.46 18.77 20.92
C PHE A 94 -30.00 17.31 21.09
N LEU A 95 -28.70 17.08 21.29
CA LEU A 95 -28.11 15.73 21.40
C LEU A 95 -28.66 14.96 22.61
N LYS A 96 -29.05 15.66 23.69
CA LYS A 96 -29.69 15.08 24.87
C LYS A 96 -31.04 14.42 24.52
N GLU A 97 -31.85 15.11 23.71
CA GLU A 97 -33.17 14.64 23.29
C GLU A 97 -33.11 13.76 22.03
N PHE A 98 -32.01 13.86 21.27
CA PHE A 98 -31.80 13.14 20.02
C PHE A 98 -31.90 11.62 20.19
N ARG A 99 -32.59 10.96 19.24
CA ARG A 99 -32.65 9.50 19.12
C ARG A 99 -32.48 9.11 17.66
N LEU A 100 -31.79 8.00 17.45
CA LEU A 100 -31.72 7.36 16.15
C LEU A 100 -33.02 6.59 15.89
N SER A 101 -33.41 6.48 14.62
CA SER A 101 -34.56 5.67 14.17
C SER A 101 -34.10 4.62 13.15
N PRO A 102 -33.35 3.57 13.57
CA PRO A 102 -32.74 2.63 12.63
C PRO A 102 -33.73 1.94 11.70
N ARG A 103 -34.96 1.68 12.18
CA ARG A 103 -36.03 1.06 11.38
C ARG A 103 -36.46 1.88 10.17
N GLU A 104 -36.34 3.20 10.25
CA GLU A 104 -36.72 4.13 9.18
C GLU A 104 -35.51 4.56 8.34
N GLN A 105 -34.34 4.61 8.98
CA GLN A 105 -33.14 5.22 8.43
C GLN A 105 -32.17 4.22 7.83
N VAL A 106 -32.19 2.95 8.23
CA VAL A 106 -31.21 1.94 7.83
C VAL A 106 -31.89 0.76 7.14
N VAL A 107 -31.34 0.37 5.99
CA VAL A 107 -31.68 -0.87 5.29
C VAL A 107 -30.40 -1.70 5.20
N ALA A 108 -30.34 -2.79 5.96
CA ALA A 108 -29.28 -3.78 5.86
C ALA A 108 -29.81 -4.98 5.05
N THR A 109 -29.04 -5.45 4.07
CA THR A 109 -29.43 -6.58 3.23
C THR A 109 -28.35 -7.65 3.21
N PHE A 110 -28.78 -8.91 3.21
CA PHE A 110 -27.90 -10.08 3.10
C PHE A 110 -28.22 -10.83 1.81
N THR A 111 -27.20 -11.01 0.97
CA THR A 111 -27.30 -11.75 -0.29
C THR A 111 -26.45 -13.02 -0.19
N PRO A 112 -27.05 -14.21 -0.06
CA PRO A 112 -26.30 -15.46 0.07
C PRO A 112 -25.46 -15.76 -1.18
N VAL A 113 -24.29 -16.35 -0.98
CA VAL A 113 -23.47 -16.89 -2.07
C VAL A 113 -23.94 -18.31 -2.39
N GLY A 114 -24.47 -18.51 -3.59
CA GLY A 114 -25.01 -19.80 -4.02
C GLY A 114 -26.50 -19.94 -3.73
N GLU A 115 -26.97 -21.18 -3.62
CA GLU A 115 -28.38 -21.47 -3.36
C GLU A 115 -28.77 -21.11 -1.92
N ASP A 116 -29.85 -20.35 -1.74
CA ASP A 116 -30.35 -20.03 -0.42
C ASP A 116 -31.15 -21.21 0.16
N THR A 117 -30.48 -22.07 0.92
CA THR A 117 -31.10 -23.20 1.62
C THR A 117 -31.81 -22.78 2.93
N GLY A 118 -31.68 -21.51 3.34
CA GLY A 118 -32.19 -21.02 4.63
C GLY A 118 -31.33 -21.38 5.85
N ASP A 119 -30.21 -22.10 5.65
CA ASP A 119 -29.28 -22.45 6.73
C ASP A 119 -28.53 -21.23 7.28
N ASP A 120 -28.33 -21.21 8.61
CA ASP A 120 -27.72 -20.12 9.35
C ASP A 120 -26.19 -20.01 9.19
N SER A 121 -25.55 -21.06 8.64
CA SER A 121 -24.14 -21.10 8.28
C SER A 121 -23.85 -20.57 6.87
N ILE A 122 -24.86 -20.33 6.03
CA ILE A 122 -24.67 -19.78 4.69
C ILE A 122 -23.95 -18.43 4.79
N VAL A 123 -22.94 -18.26 3.96
CA VAL A 123 -22.19 -17.00 3.81
C VAL A 123 -22.78 -16.14 2.70
N GLY A 124 -22.73 -14.83 2.86
CA GLY A 124 -23.33 -13.88 1.95
C GLY A 124 -22.67 -12.51 1.99
N ASP A 125 -22.91 -11.75 0.92
CA ASP A 125 -22.57 -10.34 0.86
C ASP A 125 -23.55 -9.52 1.70
N VAL A 126 -23.03 -8.49 2.36
CA VAL A 126 -23.81 -7.55 3.15
C VAL A 126 -23.74 -6.18 2.50
N ASP A 127 -24.90 -5.53 2.36
CA ASP A 127 -25.01 -4.13 1.98
C ASP A 127 -25.78 -3.36 3.07
N ILE A 128 -25.40 -2.11 3.30
CA ILE A 128 -26.01 -1.23 4.29
C ILE A 128 -26.24 0.14 3.64
N GLN A 129 -27.51 0.53 3.56
CA GLN A 129 -27.93 1.82 3.05
C GLN A 129 -28.54 2.65 4.18
N ILE A 130 -28.10 3.89 4.30
CA ILE A 130 -28.61 4.83 5.32
C ILE A 130 -29.22 6.02 4.59
N LYS A 131 -30.41 6.47 5.02
CA LYS A 131 -31.11 7.62 4.46
C LYS A 131 -31.87 8.40 5.54
N GLY A 132 -31.98 9.72 5.35
CA GLY A 132 -32.68 10.60 6.28
C GLY A 132 -32.21 12.04 6.15
N THR A 133 -32.50 12.89 7.13
CA THR A 133 -31.84 14.19 7.21
C THR A 133 -30.37 14.00 7.61
N TRP A 134 -29.50 14.93 7.21
CA TRP A 134 -28.07 14.85 7.50
C TRP A 134 -27.82 14.84 9.01
N VAL A 135 -28.55 15.68 9.75
CA VAL A 135 -28.41 15.75 11.20
C VAL A 135 -28.80 14.43 11.89
N ASP A 136 -29.80 13.71 11.38
CA ASP A 136 -30.27 12.48 12.02
C ASP A 136 -29.47 11.23 11.63
N THR A 137 -28.69 11.29 10.55
CA THR A 137 -28.02 10.11 9.98
C THR A 137 -26.50 10.13 10.07
N ILE A 138 -25.88 11.30 10.31
CA ILE A 138 -24.43 11.47 10.37
C ILE A 138 -23.73 10.60 11.43
N LEU A 139 -24.42 10.22 12.50
CA LEU A 139 -23.85 9.40 13.58
C LEU A 139 -23.81 7.90 13.27
N TYR A 140 -24.36 7.41 12.15
CA TYR A 140 -24.37 5.98 11.83
C TYR A 140 -23.03 5.43 11.34
N GLU A 141 -22.17 6.22 10.70
CA GLU A 141 -20.94 5.70 10.05
C GLU A 141 -20.11 4.84 11.01
N ILE A 142 -19.76 5.38 12.18
CA ILE A 142 -18.82 4.72 13.11
C ILE A 142 -19.44 3.49 13.75
N PRO A 143 -20.66 3.57 14.33
CA PRO A 143 -21.31 2.40 14.89
C PRO A 143 -21.52 1.28 13.88
N MET A 144 -21.95 1.58 12.66
CA MET A 144 -22.16 0.55 11.62
C MET A 144 -20.85 -0.16 11.26
N LEU A 145 -19.76 0.59 11.07
CA LEU A 145 -18.46 0.01 10.74
C LEU A 145 -17.89 -0.83 11.90
N ALA A 146 -17.96 -0.31 13.13
CA ALA A 146 -17.50 -1.02 14.32
C ALA A 146 -18.30 -2.32 14.54
N LEU A 147 -19.63 -2.28 14.41
CA LEU A 147 -20.49 -3.45 14.54
C LEU A 147 -20.24 -4.48 13.43
N THR A 148 -20.03 -4.04 12.19
CA THR A 148 -19.75 -4.95 11.07
C THR A 148 -18.40 -5.65 11.24
N SER A 149 -17.38 -4.91 11.70
CA SER A 149 -16.07 -5.48 12.06
C SER A 149 -16.19 -6.49 13.20
N GLU A 150 -16.91 -6.14 14.27
CA GLU A 150 -17.15 -7.01 15.42
C GLU A 150 -17.93 -8.27 15.03
N ALA A 151 -18.97 -8.16 14.18
CA ALA A 151 -19.71 -9.29 13.66
C ALA A 151 -18.79 -10.29 12.93
N TYR A 152 -17.87 -9.79 12.09
CA TYR A 152 -16.95 -10.66 11.39
C TYR A 152 -16.00 -11.41 12.35
N PHE A 153 -15.36 -10.70 13.28
CA PHE A 153 -14.40 -11.33 14.20
C PHE A 153 -15.06 -12.13 15.33
N LYS A 154 -16.37 -11.94 15.54
CA LYS A 154 -17.15 -12.73 16.49
C LYS A 154 -17.63 -14.06 15.92
N PHE A 155 -17.96 -14.11 14.63
CA PHE A 155 -18.66 -15.25 14.02
C PHE A 155 -17.92 -15.91 12.86
N MET A 156 -17.03 -15.19 12.16
CA MET A 156 -16.36 -15.67 10.95
C MET A 156 -14.91 -16.04 11.21
N ASP A 157 -14.08 -15.09 11.63
CA ASP A 157 -12.71 -15.34 12.05
C ASP A 157 -12.66 -15.32 13.57
N THR A 158 -12.69 -16.50 14.19
CA THR A 158 -12.68 -16.69 15.66
C THR A 158 -11.32 -17.17 16.17
N ASP A 159 -10.34 -17.34 15.30
CA ASP A 159 -9.03 -17.91 15.63
C ASP A 159 -8.06 -16.82 16.10
N TRP A 160 -8.47 -16.06 17.11
CA TRP A 160 -7.71 -14.98 17.73
C TRP A 160 -8.07 -14.87 19.22
N ASN A 161 -7.24 -14.21 20.01
CA ASN A 161 -7.52 -13.97 21.43
C ASN A 161 -6.91 -12.63 21.89
N TYR A 162 -7.22 -12.22 23.11
CA TYR A 162 -6.72 -10.95 23.68
C TYR A 162 -5.30 -11.05 24.28
N GLU A 163 -4.66 -12.22 24.24
CA GLU A 163 -3.37 -12.42 24.87
C GLU A 163 -2.32 -11.48 24.28
N GLY A 164 -1.57 -10.79 25.14
CA GLY A 164 -0.53 -9.87 24.73
C GLY A 164 -1.01 -8.53 24.14
N GLN A 165 -2.30 -8.30 23.89
CA GLN A 165 -2.79 -7.08 23.22
C GLN A 165 -2.48 -5.79 23.99
N GLU A 166 -2.69 -5.77 25.31
CA GLU A 166 -2.35 -4.61 26.15
C GLU A 166 -0.83 -4.34 26.15
N LYS A 167 -0.01 -5.39 26.24
CA LYS A 167 1.46 -5.27 26.16
C LYS A 167 1.90 -4.79 24.78
N GLN A 168 1.32 -5.32 23.71
CA GLN A 168 1.64 -4.91 22.34
C GLN A 168 1.34 -3.43 22.14
N ALA A 169 0.20 -2.95 22.61
CA ALA A 169 -0.14 -1.52 22.57
C ALA A 169 0.79 -0.66 23.44
N PHE A 170 1.20 -1.17 24.62
CA PHE A 170 2.21 -0.53 25.45
C PHE A 170 3.55 -0.39 24.71
N ASP A 171 4.06 -1.48 24.12
CA ASP A 171 5.34 -1.48 23.41
C ASP A 171 5.31 -0.55 22.19
N LYS A 172 4.23 -0.59 21.39
CA LYS A 172 4.02 0.32 20.26
C LYS A 172 3.96 1.78 20.71
N GLY A 173 3.20 2.05 21.77
CA GLY A 173 3.10 3.38 22.36
C GLY A 173 4.46 3.89 22.83
N LEU A 174 5.23 3.06 23.53
CA LEU A 174 6.52 3.45 24.07
C LEU A 174 7.52 3.80 22.96
N GLN A 175 7.59 2.99 21.89
CA GLN A 175 8.45 3.27 20.73
C GLN A 175 8.11 4.60 20.05
N LEU A 176 6.82 4.89 19.83
CA LEU A 176 6.39 6.16 19.25
C LEU A 176 6.76 7.36 20.14
N LEU A 177 6.56 7.22 21.45
CA LEU A 177 6.83 8.29 22.41
C LEU A 177 8.34 8.54 22.59
N GLU A 178 9.15 7.48 22.60
CA GLU A 178 10.61 7.54 22.63
C GLU A 178 11.15 8.28 21.40
N ALA A 179 10.60 7.97 20.22
CA ALA A 179 10.93 8.66 18.97
C ALA A 179 10.43 10.11 18.88
N GLY A 180 9.75 10.64 19.91
CA GLY A 180 9.27 12.01 19.93
C GLY A 180 7.97 12.23 19.15
N CYS A 181 7.21 11.19 18.84
CA CYS A 181 5.93 11.31 18.15
C CYS A 181 4.84 11.82 19.08
N VAL A 182 4.05 12.79 18.60
CA VAL A 182 2.79 13.18 19.23
C VAL A 182 1.67 12.35 18.60
N THR A 183 1.14 11.39 19.34
CA THR A 183 0.26 10.34 18.80
C THR A 183 -1.14 10.43 19.39
N SER A 184 -2.16 10.12 18.61
CA SER A 184 -3.54 9.86 19.04
C SER A 184 -4.02 8.51 18.51
N GLU A 185 -4.89 7.84 19.24
CA GLU A 185 -5.55 6.63 18.77
C GLU A 185 -6.77 7.00 17.91
N PHE A 186 -6.92 6.33 16.76
CA PHE A 186 -7.89 6.69 15.72
C PHE A 186 -8.58 5.46 15.10
N GLY A 187 -8.79 4.40 15.88
CA GLY A 187 -9.08 3.05 15.42
C GLY A 187 -10.54 2.61 15.50
N THR A 188 -11.44 3.42 16.07
CA THR A 188 -12.83 3.01 16.39
C THR A 188 -13.54 2.29 15.25
N ARG A 189 -13.51 2.84 14.03
CA ARG A 189 -14.25 2.33 12.86
C ARG A 189 -13.88 0.92 12.43
N ARG A 190 -12.63 0.49 12.66
CA ARG A 190 -12.12 -0.82 12.24
C ARG A 190 -11.56 -1.61 13.41
N ARG A 191 -11.97 -1.29 14.65
CA ARG A 191 -11.59 -2.05 15.84
C ARG A 191 -12.06 -3.48 15.72
N ARG A 192 -11.34 -4.44 16.30
CA ARG A 192 -11.79 -5.83 16.33
C ARG A 192 -13.08 -5.99 17.13
N ASP A 193 -13.11 -5.39 18.32
CA ASP A 193 -14.29 -5.21 19.17
C ASP A 193 -14.04 -4.05 20.16
N TYR A 194 -15.07 -3.68 20.95
CA TYR A 194 -14.93 -2.65 21.98
C TYR A 194 -13.86 -3.01 23.03
N HIS A 195 -13.79 -4.28 23.43
CA HIS A 195 -12.87 -4.74 24.48
C HIS A 195 -11.41 -4.50 24.09
N THR A 196 -11.06 -4.86 22.87
CA THR A 196 -9.74 -4.67 22.27
C THR A 196 -9.33 -3.21 22.30
N GLN A 197 -10.21 -2.29 21.84
CA GLN A 197 -9.90 -0.86 21.84
C GLN A 197 -9.63 -0.36 23.27
N ALA A 198 -10.37 -0.86 24.27
CA ALA A 198 -10.11 -0.54 25.67
C ALA A 198 -8.76 -1.10 26.20
N LEU A 199 -8.34 -2.31 25.79
CA LEU A 199 -7.02 -2.88 26.13
C LEU A 199 -5.88 -2.09 25.50
N VAL A 200 -6.03 -1.72 24.23
CA VAL A 200 -5.11 -0.84 23.52
C VAL A 200 -4.94 0.47 24.30
N PHE A 201 -6.05 1.05 24.75
CA PHE A 201 -6.00 2.30 25.50
C PHE A 201 -5.29 2.18 26.84
N ARG A 202 -5.48 1.07 27.57
CA ARG A 202 -4.72 0.80 28.80
C ARG A 202 -3.22 0.77 28.53
N GLY A 203 -2.81 0.03 27.50
CA GLY A 203 -1.41 -0.07 27.08
C GLY A 203 -0.81 1.30 26.72
N LEU A 204 -1.52 2.10 25.91
CA LEU A 204 -1.06 3.44 25.51
C LEU A 204 -0.95 4.41 26.70
N VAL A 205 -1.93 4.41 27.61
CA VAL A 205 -1.88 5.26 28.82
C VAL A 205 -0.73 4.83 29.74
N GLN A 206 -0.48 3.53 29.87
CA GLN A 206 0.66 3.02 30.62
C GLN A 206 1.99 3.44 29.96
N ALA A 207 2.09 3.34 28.63
CA ALA A 207 3.25 3.79 27.89
C ALA A 207 3.49 5.30 28.06
N SER A 208 2.44 6.11 28.05
CA SER A 208 2.52 7.56 28.30
C SER A 208 3.10 7.86 29.68
N LYS A 209 2.62 7.18 30.72
CA LYS A 209 3.15 7.35 32.10
C LYS A 209 4.61 6.92 32.21
N GLU A 210 5.00 5.86 31.51
CA GLU A 210 6.38 5.39 31.51
C GLU A 210 7.31 6.32 30.74
N ALA A 211 6.86 6.82 29.58
CA ALA A 211 7.56 7.83 28.78
C ALA A 211 7.80 9.12 29.59
N GLU A 212 6.80 9.60 30.34
CA GLU A 212 6.93 10.75 31.24
C GLU A 212 8.01 10.54 32.31
N LYS A 213 8.05 9.36 32.94
CA LYS A 213 9.09 9.03 33.94
C LYS A 213 10.49 8.97 33.33
N LYS A 214 10.61 8.50 32.08
CA LYS A 214 11.87 8.41 31.35
C LYS A 214 12.29 9.73 30.68
N GLY A 215 11.42 10.76 30.70
CA GLY A 215 11.69 12.04 30.06
C GLY A 215 11.69 11.98 28.53
N PHE A 216 10.90 11.07 27.94
CA PHE A 216 10.81 10.94 26.49
C PHE A 216 10.11 12.16 25.85
N PRO A 217 10.51 12.56 24.63
CA PRO A 217 10.02 13.79 24.02
C PRO A 217 8.61 13.68 23.41
N GLY A 218 8.10 12.48 23.18
CA GLY A 218 6.79 12.25 22.56
C GLY A 218 5.63 12.36 23.55
N LYS A 219 4.40 12.38 23.02
CA LYS A 219 3.19 12.52 23.85
C LYS A 219 2.00 11.75 23.29
N LEU A 220 1.25 11.07 24.17
CA LEU A 220 -0.10 10.62 23.87
C LEU A 220 -1.05 11.83 23.97
N SER A 221 -1.49 12.33 22.83
CA SER A 221 -2.34 13.52 22.71
C SER A 221 -3.82 13.24 23.00
N GLY A 222 -4.29 12.01 22.78
CA GLY A 222 -5.66 11.60 23.07
C GLY A 222 -6.17 10.43 22.21
N THR A 223 -7.49 10.35 22.06
CA THR A 223 -8.20 9.40 21.18
C THR A 223 -9.35 10.09 20.47
N SER A 224 -9.73 9.61 19.28
CA SER A 224 -10.99 10.03 18.68
C SER A 224 -12.22 9.47 19.38
N ASN A 225 -12.13 8.30 20.04
CA ASN A 225 -13.27 7.69 20.69
C ASN A 225 -13.68 8.47 21.95
N VAL A 226 -14.77 9.23 21.87
CA VAL A 226 -15.15 10.17 22.94
C VAL A 226 -15.50 9.45 24.24
N HIS A 227 -16.06 8.26 24.14
CA HIS A 227 -16.43 7.44 25.29
C HIS A 227 -15.19 6.89 25.99
N LEU A 228 -14.19 6.40 25.26
CA LEU A 228 -12.91 6.01 25.85
C LEU A 228 -12.14 7.23 26.37
N ALA A 229 -12.23 8.38 25.70
CA ALA A 229 -11.65 9.63 26.21
C ALA A 229 -12.22 9.98 27.59
N MET A 230 -13.55 9.87 27.75
CA MET A 230 -14.24 10.04 29.03
C MET A 230 -13.80 9.00 30.08
N ARG A 231 -13.79 7.71 29.71
CA ARG A 231 -13.45 6.61 30.64
C ARG A 231 -12.02 6.69 31.17
N PHE A 232 -11.07 7.12 30.34
CA PHE A 232 -9.66 7.23 30.70
C PHE A 232 -9.25 8.66 31.13
N ASN A 233 -10.19 9.62 31.10
CA ASN A 233 -9.97 11.03 31.42
C ASN A 233 -8.79 11.64 30.66
N ILE A 234 -8.82 11.49 29.34
CA ILE A 234 -7.85 12.06 28.40
C ILE A 234 -8.58 12.90 27.34
N PRO A 235 -7.89 13.77 26.59
CA PRO A 235 -8.55 14.62 25.59
C PRO A 235 -9.18 13.82 24.44
N PRO A 236 -10.44 14.11 24.05
CA PRO A 236 -10.98 13.66 22.77
C PRO A 236 -10.36 14.49 21.62
N VAL A 237 -10.00 13.84 20.52
CA VAL A 237 -9.29 14.45 19.39
C VAL A 237 -10.05 14.23 18.08
N GLY A 238 -10.14 15.25 17.24
CA GLY A 238 -10.93 15.19 16.01
C GLY A 238 -10.57 16.31 15.05
N THR A 239 -10.80 16.05 13.76
CA THR A 239 -10.60 16.99 12.65
C THR A 239 -11.83 16.93 11.75
N VAL A 240 -12.03 17.89 10.86
CA VAL A 240 -13.10 17.79 9.85
C VAL A 240 -12.87 16.55 8.96
N ALA A 241 -13.94 15.91 8.48
CA ALA A 241 -13.86 14.78 7.55
C ALA A 241 -14.39 15.15 6.15
N HIS A 242 -14.07 14.31 5.15
CA HIS A 242 -14.45 14.52 3.76
C HIS A 242 -15.95 14.74 3.56
N GLU A 243 -16.78 14.04 4.34
CA GLU A 243 -18.24 14.15 4.27
C GLU A 243 -18.72 15.61 4.35
N TRP A 244 -18.06 16.47 5.12
CA TRP A 244 -18.40 17.89 5.21
C TRP A 244 -18.28 18.58 3.85
N PHE A 245 -17.13 18.45 3.21
CA PHE A 245 -16.86 19.06 1.91
C PHE A 245 -17.69 18.41 0.80
N MET A 246 -17.85 17.08 0.83
CA MET A 246 -18.67 16.33 -0.12
C MET A 246 -20.15 16.75 -0.04
N GLY A 247 -20.71 16.82 1.17
CA GLY A 247 -22.10 17.19 1.42
C GLY A 247 -22.37 18.66 1.05
N VAL A 248 -21.50 19.59 1.47
CA VAL A 248 -21.62 21.00 1.09
C VAL A 248 -21.56 21.19 -0.44
N ALA A 249 -20.65 20.49 -1.12
CA ALA A 249 -20.57 20.55 -2.58
C ALA A 249 -21.83 20.02 -3.26
N ALA A 250 -22.36 18.87 -2.80
CA ALA A 250 -23.58 18.29 -3.33
C ALA A 250 -24.81 19.20 -3.07
N ILE A 251 -24.90 19.84 -1.91
CA ILE A 251 -25.96 20.83 -1.60
C ILE A 251 -25.87 22.03 -2.54
N LEU A 252 -24.67 22.56 -2.74
CA LEU A 252 -24.45 23.78 -3.52
C LEU A 252 -24.58 23.55 -5.03
N GLY A 253 -24.14 22.40 -5.54
CA GLY A 253 -24.09 22.09 -6.96
C GLY A 253 -23.01 22.85 -7.75
N ASP A 254 -22.15 23.62 -7.08
CA ASP A 254 -21.02 24.38 -7.64
C ASP A 254 -19.72 23.97 -6.94
N TYR A 255 -18.91 23.15 -7.61
CA TYR A 255 -17.71 22.57 -7.01
C TYR A 255 -16.54 23.57 -6.95
N LYS A 256 -16.56 24.65 -7.75
CA LYS A 256 -15.53 25.70 -7.71
C LYS A 256 -15.63 26.55 -6.44
N GLN A 257 -16.84 26.73 -5.92
CA GLN A 257 -17.07 27.48 -4.68
C GLN A 257 -17.21 26.57 -3.45
N ALA A 258 -17.52 25.29 -3.64
CA ALA A 258 -17.82 24.37 -2.56
C ALA A 258 -16.78 24.32 -1.44
N THR A 259 -15.48 24.29 -1.79
CA THR A 259 -14.41 24.21 -0.78
C THR A 259 -14.38 25.44 0.12
N GLU A 260 -14.47 26.64 -0.46
CA GLU A 260 -14.49 27.87 0.32
C GLU A 260 -15.77 27.97 1.16
N VAL A 261 -16.93 27.61 0.60
CA VAL A 261 -18.19 27.60 1.34
C VAL A 261 -18.12 26.63 2.53
N ALA A 262 -17.51 25.47 2.36
CA ALA A 262 -17.29 24.51 3.43
C ALA A 262 -16.35 25.06 4.52
N LEU A 263 -15.25 25.73 4.14
CA LEU A 263 -14.35 26.39 5.08
C LEU A 263 -15.06 27.51 5.87
N ARG A 264 -15.82 28.34 5.16
CA ARG A 264 -16.60 29.46 5.71
C ARG A 264 -17.57 29.01 6.79
N HIS A 265 -18.37 27.99 6.50
CA HIS A 265 -19.33 27.44 7.47
C HIS A 265 -18.62 26.77 8.65
N TRP A 266 -17.48 26.11 8.43
CA TRP A 266 -16.71 25.48 9.51
C TRP A 266 -16.18 26.51 10.51
N VAL A 267 -15.53 27.58 10.04
CA VAL A 267 -15.03 28.64 10.92
C VAL A 267 -16.16 29.45 11.55
N ALA A 268 -17.29 29.60 10.87
CA ALA A 268 -18.49 30.20 11.46
C ALA A 268 -19.12 29.33 12.57
N CYS A 269 -18.87 28.02 12.56
CA CYS A 269 -19.33 27.12 13.61
C CYS A 269 -18.38 27.09 14.82
N PHE A 270 -17.06 27.14 14.60
CA PHE A 270 -16.06 26.82 15.63
C PHE A 270 -15.02 27.90 15.90
N GLY A 271 -15.03 29.00 15.15
CA GLY A 271 -14.07 30.08 15.29
C GLY A 271 -12.66 29.60 14.91
N ASN A 272 -11.70 29.87 15.78
CA ASN A 272 -10.31 29.40 15.63
C ASN A 272 -10.08 27.99 16.24
N LYS A 273 -11.12 27.34 16.79
CA LYS A 273 -11.04 25.96 17.30
C LYS A 273 -11.31 24.96 16.17
N LEU A 274 -10.83 23.73 16.32
CA LEU A 274 -10.99 22.66 15.31
C LEU A 274 -10.48 23.04 13.90
N GLY A 275 -9.49 23.94 13.85
CA GLY A 275 -8.92 24.49 12.61
C GLY A 275 -7.81 23.63 12.00
N ILE A 276 -8.05 22.32 11.81
CA ILE A 276 -7.18 21.46 11.01
C ILE A 276 -7.86 21.19 9.68
N ALA A 277 -7.26 21.64 8.59
CA ALA A 277 -7.81 21.58 7.24
C ALA A 277 -7.57 20.22 6.58
N LEU A 278 -8.59 19.68 5.91
CA LEU A 278 -8.50 18.44 5.13
C LEU A 278 -8.50 18.78 3.64
N THR A 279 -7.36 18.61 2.98
CA THR A 279 -7.10 19.29 1.70
C THR A 279 -7.49 18.48 0.47
N ASP A 280 -7.56 17.15 0.56
CA ASP A 280 -7.60 16.29 -0.61
C ASP A 280 -9.01 16.00 -1.14
N THR A 281 -10.10 16.50 -0.56
CA THR A 281 -11.47 16.08 -0.98
C THR A 281 -11.71 16.22 -2.50
N PHE A 282 -11.32 17.36 -3.08
CA PHE A 282 -11.42 17.64 -4.52
C PHE A 282 -10.04 17.87 -5.16
N GLY A 283 -8.99 17.33 -4.52
CA GLY A 283 -7.60 17.62 -4.85
C GLY A 283 -7.03 18.80 -4.04
N THR A 284 -5.83 18.62 -3.52
CA THR A 284 -5.14 19.61 -2.69
C THR A 284 -4.92 20.92 -3.43
N GLN A 285 -4.63 20.91 -4.73
CA GLN A 285 -4.44 22.14 -5.50
C GLN A 285 -5.68 23.04 -5.52
N GLU A 286 -6.87 22.45 -5.70
CA GLU A 286 -8.12 23.21 -5.66
C GLU A 286 -8.39 23.74 -4.25
N PHE A 287 -8.13 22.91 -3.22
CA PHE A 287 -8.26 23.35 -1.85
C PHE A 287 -7.38 24.56 -1.52
N LEU A 288 -6.12 24.54 -1.96
CA LEU A 288 -5.18 25.63 -1.70
C LEU A 288 -5.62 26.95 -2.34
N ARG A 289 -6.36 26.94 -3.46
CA ARG A 289 -6.97 28.16 -4.03
C ARG A 289 -8.02 28.77 -3.13
N ALA A 290 -8.86 27.95 -2.50
CA ALA A 290 -9.80 28.42 -1.49
C ALA A 290 -9.07 28.88 -0.21
N PHE A 291 -7.97 28.22 0.14
CA PHE A 291 -7.24 28.46 1.38
C PHE A 291 -6.48 29.80 1.42
N THR A 292 -6.14 30.38 0.26
CA THR A 292 -5.57 31.73 0.17
C THR A 292 -6.60 32.86 0.30
N GLN A 293 -7.90 32.55 0.23
CA GLN A 293 -8.95 33.57 0.33
C GLN A 293 -9.08 34.08 1.77
N THR A 294 -9.53 35.33 1.91
CA THR A 294 -9.83 35.93 3.21
C THR A 294 -11.06 35.29 3.84
N VAL A 295 -11.01 35.06 5.15
CA VAL A 295 -12.12 34.49 5.91
C VAL A 295 -13.35 35.36 5.73
N GLN A 296 -14.45 34.76 5.30
CA GLN A 296 -15.75 35.40 5.21
C GLN A 296 -16.59 35.04 6.44
N THR A 297 -17.24 36.02 7.06
CA THR A 297 -18.18 35.77 8.16
C THR A 297 -19.59 35.59 7.63
N ILE A 298 -20.38 34.76 8.29
CA ILE A 298 -21.82 34.59 8.02
C ILE A 298 -22.64 34.98 9.25
N GLU A 299 -23.90 35.35 9.04
CA GLU A 299 -24.83 35.65 10.12
C GLU A 299 -24.99 34.46 11.07
N GLY A 300 -25.02 34.72 12.38
CA GLY A 300 -25.02 33.67 13.41
C GLY A 300 -23.68 32.95 13.61
N GLY A 301 -22.62 33.34 12.88
CA GLY A 301 -21.25 32.86 13.06
C GLY A 301 -20.44 33.61 14.11
N PHE A 302 -19.16 33.26 14.23
CA PHE A 302 -18.20 34.03 15.03
C PHE A 302 -17.99 35.45 14.46
N PRO A 303 -17.77 36.47 15.32
CA PRO A 303 -17.61 37.84 14.87
C PRO A 303 -16.33 38.03 14.05
N ALA A 304 -16.34 38.98 13.11
CA ALA A 304 -15.19 39.26 12.23
C ALA A 304 -13.90 39.55 13.01
N GLU A 305 -14.00 40.18 14.18
CA GLU A 305 -12.86 40.44 15.09
C GLU A 305 -12.09 39.18 15.48
N THR A 306 -12.73 37.99 15.49
CA THR A 306 -12.07 36.70 15.76
C THR A 306 -11.01 36.36 14.70
N PHE A 307 -11.17 36.85 13.47
CA PHE A 307 -10.35 36.52 12.32
C PHE A 307 -9.54 37.71 11.78
N LYS A 308 -9.54 38.85 12.47
CA LYS A 308 -8.69 39.98 12.10
C LYS A 308 -7.25 39.78 12.57
N ARG A 309 -6.31 40.34 11.80
CA ARG A 309 -4.92 40.54 12.19
C ARG A 309 -4.83 41.73 13.17
N ALA A 310 -3.66 41.90 13.78
CA ALA A 310 -3.40 43.03 14.68
C ALA A 310 -3.53 44.40 13.99
N ASP A 311 -3.35 44.47 12.68
CA ASP A 311 -3.50 45.68 11.86
C ASP A 311 -4.96 45.96 11.42
N GLY A 312 -5.92 45.11 11.82
CA GLY A 312 -7.34 45.23 11.49
C GLY A 312 -7.77 44.60 10.16
N SER A 313 -6.84 44.07 9.36
CA SER A 313 -7.14 43.34 8.12
C SER A 313 -7.61 41.91 8.38
N MET A 314 -8.38 41.31 7.47
CA MET A 314 -8.86 39.92 7.62
C MET A 314 -7.76 38.91 7.32
N LYS A 315 -7.65 37.88 8.17
CA LYS A 315 -6.82 36.70 7.90
C LYS A 315 -7.36 35.92 6.70
N THR A 316 -6.46 35.27 5.99
CA THR A 316 -6.76 34.18 5.07
C THR A 316 -7.16 32.92 5.83
N TYR A 317 -7.82 31.97 5.16
CA TYR A 317 -8.08 30.66 5.78
C TYR A 317 -6.76 29.95 6.16
N ALA A 318 -5.70 30.08 5.35
CA ALA A 318 -4.37 29.55 5.65
C ALA A 318 -3.75 30.10 6.94
N GLU A 319 -4.00 31.38 7.27
CA GLU A 319 -3.59 31.97 8.54
C GLU A 319 -4.48 31.53 9.70
N ALA A 320 -5.80 31.47 9.48
CA ALA A 320 -6.79 31.17 10.52
C ALA A 320 -6.74 29.71 11.01
N PHE A 321 -6.48 28.76 10.12
CA PHE A 321 -6.34 27.35 10.47
C PHE A 321 -4.99 27.07 11.12
N ALA A 322 -4.99 26.27 12.19
CA ALA A 322 -3.79 25.90 12.94
C ALA A 322 -2.88 24.93 12.18
N GLY A 323 -3.44 24.18 11.22
CA GLY A 323 -2.70 23.18 10.47
C GLY A 323 -3.55 22.46 9.43
N ILE A 324 -3.00 21.36 8.93
CA ILE A 324 -3.54 20.53 7.86
C ILE A 324 -3.52 19.05 8.26
N ARG A 325 -4.35 18.24 7.61
CA ARG A 325 -4.37 16.78 7.73
C ARG A 325 -4.09 16.15 6.38
N GLN A 326 -3.06 15.32 6.33
CA GLN A 326 -2.71 14.47 5.20
C GLN A 326 -3.46 13.14 5.30
N ASP A 327 -4.27 12.83 4.29
CA ASP A 327 -5.17 11.65 4.26
C ASP A 327 -5.13 10.87 2.92
N SER A 328 -4.39 11.38 1.92
CA SER A 328 -4.04 10.68 0.68
C SER A 328 -2.81 11.30 -0.01
N GLY A 329 -2.30 10.64 -1.04
CA GLY A 329 -1.03 11.01 -1.71
C GLY A 329 0.21 10.66 -0.90
N ASP A 330 1.39 10.84 -1.50
CA ASP A 330 2.68 10.64 -0.83
C ASP A 330 2.83 11.66 0.33
N PRO A 331 2.94 11.22 1.59
CA PRO A 331 3.02 12.12 2.73
C PRO A 331 4.27 13.02 2.73
N ALA A 332 5.40 12.56 2.19
CA ALA A 332 6.62 13.33 2.12
C ALA A 332 6.53 14.44 1.06
N GLU A 333 6.05 14.10 -0.14
CA GLU A 333 5.80 15.09 -1.20
C GLU A 333 4.73 16.10 -0.78
N TYR A 334 3.62 15.63 -0.18
CA TYR A 334 2.58 16.48 0.36
C TYR A 334 3.14 17.48 1.36
N THR A 335 4.00 17.04 2.29
CA THR A 335 4.62 17.91 3.29
C THR A 335 5.49 18.99 2.62
N LYS A 336 6.26 18.62 1.60
CA LYS A 336 7.07 19.58 0.83
C LYS A 336 6.20 20.62 0.12
N TRP A 337 5.17 20.18 -0.60
CA TRP A 337 4.25 21.10 -1.30
C TRP A 337 3.56 22.06 -0.34
N MET A 338 3.17 21.58 0.84
CA MET A 338 2.55 22.41 1.86
C MET A 338 3.53 23.43 2.44
N ARG A 339 4.81 23.08 2.62
CA ARG A 339 5.85 24.04 3.02
C ARG A 339 5.99 25.15 1.97
N GLU A 340 6.13 24.77 0.71
CA GLU A 340 6.23 25.72 -0.40
C GLU A 340 5.00 26.63 -0.52
N PHE A 341 3.81 26.08 -0.28
CA PHE A 341 2.57 26.87 -0.25
C PHE A 341 2.59 27.91 0.88
N TYR A 342 2.90 27.50 2.11
CA TYR A 342 2.92 28.43 3.24
C TYR A 342 3.98 29.52 3.07
N ASP A 343 5.15 29.18 2.51
CA ASP A 343 6.21 30.16 2.19
C ASP A 343 5.73 31.19 1.17
N LYS A 344 5.05 30.74 0.10
CA LYS A 344 4.43 31.64 -0.90
C LYS A 344 3.36 32.56 -0.31
N GLN A 345 2.68 32.13 0.75
CA GLN A 345 1.71 32.95 1.49
C GLN A 345 2.35 33.84 2.57
N GLY A 346 3.69 33.78 2.75
CA GLY A 346 4.39 34.53 3.80
C GLY A 346 4.15 34.01 5.22
N ILE A 347 3.70 32.76 5.37
CA ILE A 347 3.38 32.13 6.66
C ILE A 347 4.60 31.34 7.13
N THR A 348 5.42 31.96 7.97
CA THR A 348 6.65 31.37 8.51
C THR A 348 6.45 30.67 9.86
N ASP A 349 5.33 30.90 10.54
CA ASP A 349 5.00 30.25 11.80
C ASP A 349 4.89 28.73 11.63
N LYS A 350 5.33 27.99 12.66
CA LYS A 350 5.25 26.53 12.70
C LYS A 350 3.78 26.07 12.69
N LYS A 351 3.33 25.50 11.58
CA LYS A 351 1.99 24.92 11.41
C LYS A 351 1.97 23.45 11.84
N LEU A 352 0.79 22.97 12.22
CA LEU A 352 0.57 21.56 12.55
C LEU A 352 0.30 20.75 11.28
N ILE A 353 0.86 19.54 11.19
CA ILE A 353 0.49 18.54 10.18
C ILE A 353 0.05 17.26 10.89
N VAL A 354 -1.18 16.82 10.59
CA VAL A 354 -1.73 15.55 11.09
C VAL A 354 -1.58 14.50 9.99
N PHE A 355 -0.80 13.46 10.24
CA PHE A 355 -0.78 12.28 9.39
C PHE A 355 -1.81 11.28 9.92
N SER A 356 -2.70 10.77 9.06
CA SER A 356 -3.75 9.82 9.46
C SER A 356 -3.97 8.64 8.51
N ASP A 357 -3.27 8.61 7.36
CA ASP A 357 -3.47 7.57 6.35
C ASP A 357 -2.65 6.30 6.63
N SER A 358 -3.30 5.29 7.24
CA SER A 358 -2.78 3.91 7.33
C SER A 358 -1.37 3.78 7.95
N LEU A 359 -1.17 4.45 9.08
CA LEU A 359 0.11 4.53 9.78
C LEU A 359 0.47 3.25 10.56
N ASN A 360 1.77 2.95 10.57
CA ASN A 360 2.47 2.05 11.50
C ASN A 360 3.63 2.83 12.17
N ILE A 361 4.49 2.16 12.94
CA ILE A 361 5.59 2.83 13.64
C ILE A 361 6.59 3.40 12.64
N GLU A 362 7.02 2.60 11.66
CA GLU A 362 8.05 3.01 10.70
C GLU A 362 7.64 4.29 9.95
N ARG A 363 6.38 4.35 9.47
CA ARG A 363 5.83 5.53 8.80
C ARG A 363 5.74 6.75 9.72
N CYS A 364 5.36 6.57 10.98
CA CYS A 364 5.32 7.70 11.92
C CYS A 364 6.71 8.31 12.11
N LEU A 365 7.74 7.48 12.25
CA LEU A 365 9.13 7.92 12.41
C LEU A 365 9.65 8.63 11.15
N GLU A 366 9.38 8.04 9.98
CA GLU A 366 9.74 8.61 8.68
C GLU A 366 9.11 9.99 8.48
N TYR A 367 7.79 10.10 8.61
CA TYR A 367 7.06 11.35 8.36
C TYR A 367 7.32 12.39 9.44
N LYS A 368 7.66 11.96 10.67
CA LYS A 368 8.14 12.87 11.71
C LYS A 368 9.41 13.57 11.26
N LYS A 369 10.39 12.81 10.76
CA LYS A 369 11.65 13.38 10.26
C LYS A 369 11.39 14.39 9.14
N VAL A 370 10.61 13.99 8.13
CA VAL A 370 10.27 14.88 6.99
C VAL A 370 9.58 16.17 7.46
N ALA A 371 8.60 16.05 8.36
CA ALA A 371 7.88 17.21 8.89
C ALA A 371 8.77 18.12 9.74
N ASP A 372 9.63 17.56 10.60
CA ASP A 372 10.56 18.34 11.41
C ASP A 372 11.59 19.08 10.53
N ASP A 373 12.15 18.42 9.52
CA ASP A 373 13.11 19.00 8.56
C ASP A 373 12.49 20.18 7.77
N LEU A 374 11.19 20.11 7.50
CA LEU A 374 10.42 21.16 6.81
C LEU A 374 9.75 22.15 7.78
N GLY A 375 10.05 22.11 9.07
CA GLY A 375 9.57 23.08 10.05
C GLY A 375 8.09 22.99 10.38
N PHE A 376 7.47 21.82 10.23
CA PHE A 376 6.11 21.53 10.71
C PHE A 376 6.11 20.91 12.11
N GLN A 377 4.96 20.97 12.79
CA GLN A 377 4.71 20.21 14.01
C GLN A 377 3.92 18.94 13.65
N PRO A 378 4.56 17.77 13.54
CA PRO A 378 3.88 16.54 13.18
C PRO A 378 3.05 15.98 14.35
N THR A 379 1.90 15.42 14.01
CA THR A 379 1.06 14.59 14.89
C THR A 379 0.50 13.40 14.11
N PHE A 380 0.23 12.30 14.80
CA PHE A 380 -0.10 11.01 14.17
C PHE A 380 -1.42 10.47 14.72
N GLY A 381 -2.40 10.25 13.84
CA GLY A 381 -3.64 9.54 14.15
C GLY A 381 -3.54 8.08 13.73
N VAL A 382 -3.20 7.19 14.67
CA VAL A 382 -2.94 5.78 14.35
C VAL A 382 -4.19 4.95 14.64
N GLY A 383 -4.75 4.32 13.60
CA GLY A 383 -6.04 3.62 13.69
C GLY A 383 -5.94 2.10 13.76
N THR A 384 -6.18 1.44 12.62
CA THR A 384 -6.30 -0.03 12.52
C THR A 384 -5.06 -0.78 13.03
N TYR A 385 -3.86 -0.22 12.86
CA TYR A 385 -2.61 -0.80 13.38
C TYR A 385 -2.58 -0.95 14.91
N LEU A 386 -3.35 -0.14 15.64
CA LEU A 386 -3.49 -0.27 17.09
C LEU A 386 -4.64 -1.20 17.47
N THR A 387 -5.79 -1.06 16.81
CA THR A 387 -7.07 -1.63 17.29
C THR A 387 -7.50 -2.93 16.63
N ASN A 388 -6.75 -3.40 15.63
CA ASN A 388 -7.03 -4.63 14.90
C ASN A 388 -5.74 -5.28 14.38
N ASP A 389 -4.74 -5.42 15.24
CA ASP A 389 -3.47 -6.07 14.92
C ASP A 389 -3.32 -7.39 15.70
N PHE A 390 -3.87 -8.46 15.10
CA PHE A 390 -3.94 -9.78 15.70
C PHE A 390 -3.20 -10.81 14.86
N THR A 391 -2.71 -11.83 15.54
CA THR A 391 -2.18 -13.04 14.94
C THR A 391 -3.23 -14.14 15.07
N ASN A 392 -3.43 -14.90 13.99
CA ASN A 392 -4.28 -16.06 13.99
C ASN A 392 -3.64 -17.16 14.84
N THR A 393 -4.35 -17.64 15.86
CA THR A 393 -3.82 -18.55 16.89
C THR A 393 -3.48 -19.94 16.37
N LYS A 394 -4.09 -20.37 15.26
CA LYS A 394 -3.81 -21.67 14.65
C LYS A 394 -2.63 -21.64 13.68
N THR A 395 -2.54 -20.58 12.88
CA THR A 395 -1.58 -20.50 11.77
C THR A 395 -0.34 -19.68 12.08
N GLY A 396 -0.37 -18.85 13.13
CA GLY A 396 0.70 -17.90 13.44
C GLY A 396 0.82 -16.74 12.45
N LYS A 397 -0.06 -16.67 11.43
CA LYS A 397 -0.09 -15.58 10.43
C LYS A 397 -0.96 -14.41 10.93
N LYS A 398 -0.82 -13.24 10.32
CA LYS A 398 -1.66 -12.08 10.63
C LYS A 398 -3.14 -12.36 10.33
N SER A 399 -4.02 -12.10 11.27
CA SER A 399 -5.47 -12.07 11.06
C SER A 399 -5.85 -10.70 10.49
N VAL A 400 -6.09 -10.66 9.18
CA VAL A 400 -6.26 -9.41 8.43
C VAL A 400 -7.61 -8.74 8.77
N PRO A 401 -7.63 -7.43 9.12
CA PRO A 401 -8.84 -6.64 9.34
C PRO A 401 -9.79 -6.58 8.15
N LEU A 402 -11.07 -6.26 8.40
CA LEU A 402 -12.01 -5.90 7.33
C LEU A 402 -11.67 -4.52 6.76
N ASN A 403 -11.66 -4.41 5.43
CA ASN A 403 -11.57 -3.11 4.76
C ASN A 403 -12.96 -2.65 4.34
N ILE A 404 -13.66 -2.00 5.26
CA ILE A 404 -15.04 -1.53 5.07
C ILE A 404 -15.13 -0.01 5.24
N VAL A 405 -15.98 0.62 4.45
CA VAL A 405 -16.23 2.08 4.50
C VAL A 405 -17.73 2.37 4.37
N ILE A 406 -18.18 3.44 5.00
CA ILE A 406 -19.48 4.06 4.77
C ILE A 406 -19.21 5.51 4.36
N LYS A 407 -19.79 5.95 3.24
CA LYS A 407 -19.57 7.29 2.69
C LYS A 407 -20.90 7.93 2.35
N ILE A 408 -21.00 9.25 2.54
CA ILE A 408 -22.13 10.01 2.00
C ILE A 408 -22.16 9.84 0.48
N SER A 409 -23.30 9.45 -0.06
CA SER A 409 -23.52 9.15 -1.48
C SER A 409 -24.37 10.21 -2.18
N SER A 410 -25.23 10.91 -1.44
CA SER A 410 -25.96 12.08 -1.95
C SER A 410 -26.30 13.08 -0.84
N ALA A 411 -26.50 14.35 -1.21
CA ALA A 411 -27.06 15.38 -0.35
C ALA A 411 -27.96 16.32 -1.17
N ALA A 412 -29.10 16.72 -0.60
CA ALA A 412 -30.13 17.53 -1.27
C ALA A 412 -30.57 16.95 -2.65
N GLY A 413 -30.52 15.63 -2.80
CA GLY A 413 -30.84 14.94 -4.06
C GLY A 413 -29.71 14.89 -5.10
N ASN A 414 -28.56 15.51 -4.83
CA ASN A 414 -27.41 15.52 -5.73
C ASN A 414 -26.35 14.49 -5.31
N PRO A 415 -25.65 13.83 -6.25
CA PRO A 415 -24.57 12.91 -5.93
C PRO A 415 -23.42 13.58 -5.18
N ALA A 416 -22.95 12.94 -4.11
CA ALA A 416 -21.76 13.35 -3.37
C ALA A 416 -20.54 12.57 -3.87
N VAL A 417 -19.45 13.27 -4.19
CA VAL A 417 -18.23 12.67 -4.77
C VAL A 417 -16.99 13.13 -4.03
N LYS A 418 -15.94 12.29 -4.04
CA LYS A 418 -14.57 12.61 -3.60
C LYS A 418 -13.63 12.32 -4.76
N ILE A 419 -12.71 13.24 -5.06
CA ILE A 419 -11.64 13.05 -6.05
C ILE A 419 -10.37 12.50 -5.38
N SER A 420 -9.97 13.02 -4.20
CA SER A 420 -8.68 12.73 -3.54
C SER A 420 -7.47 13.28 -4.32
N ASP A 421 -6.25 13.11 -3.79
CA ASP A 421 -5.00 13.39 -4.52
C ASP A 421 -4.49 12.19 -5.34
N ASN A 422 -5.25 11.09 -5.41
CA ASN A 422 -4.89 9.88 -6.15
C ASN A 422 -6.09 9.35 -6.97
N ALA A 423 -5.89 9.10 -8.26
CA ALA A 423 -6.95 8.61 -9.16
C ALA A 423 -7.64 7.31 -8.66
N GLY A 424 -6.93 6.43 -7.97
CA GLY A 424 -7.45 5.18 -7.40
C GLY A 424 -8.35 5.34 -6.16
N LYS A 425 -8.41 6.54 -5.57
CA LYS A 425 -9.24 6.84 -4.37
C LYS A 425 -10.50 7.68 -4.68
N ASN A 426 -10.81 7.92 -5.96
CA ASN A 426 -12.07 8.52 -6.40
C ASN A 426 -13.27 7.73 -5.85
N THR A 427 -14.28 8.40 -5.30
CA THR A 427 -15.54 7.74 -4.87
C THR A 427 -16.78 8.56 -5.15
N GLY A 428 -17.89 7.88 -5.42
CA GLY A 428 -19.18 8.45 -5.75
C GLY A 428 -19.59 8.13 -7.19
N ASP A 429 -20.65 8.79 -7.67
CA ASP A 429 -21.14 8.62 -9.04
C ASP A 429 -20.07 8.95 -10.08
N LYS A 430 -19.87 8.04 -11.04
CA LYS A 430 -18.76 8.12 -12.01
C LYS A 430 -18.91 9.32 -12.96
N GLU A 431 -20.12 9.60 -13.42
CA GLU A 431 -20.38 10.73 -14.32
C GLU A 431 -20.14 12.06 -13.60
N THR A 432 -20.56 12.15 -12.35
CA THR A 432 -20.33 13.32 -11.50
C THR A 432 -18.84 13.50 -11.21
N VAL A 433 -18.09 12.45 -10.87
CA VAL A 433 -16.62 12.52 -10.69
C VAL A 433 -15.95 13.12 -11.94
N GLU A 434 -16.26 12.60 -13.12
CA GLU A 434 -15.66 13.07 -14.38
C GLU A 434 -16.08 14.51 -14.73
N LYS A 435 -17.34 14.89 -14.43
CA LYS A 435 -17.80 16.28 -14.56
C LYS A 435 -16.98 17.21 -13.66
N VAL A 436 -16.81 16.85 -12.38
CA VAL A 436 -16.11 17.69 -11.40
C VAL A 436 -14.63 17.81 -11.73
N LYS A 437 -13.95 16.72 -12.15
CA LYS A 437 -12.56 16.78 -12.62
C LYS A 437 -12.38 17.79 -13.76
N ARG A 438 -13.26 17.75 -14.77
CA ARG A 438 -13.26 18.71 -15.89
C ARG A 438 -13.51 20.14 -15.41
N GLU A 439 -14.47 20.33 -14.51
CA GLU A 439 -14.85 21.65 -14.00
C GLU A 439 -13.73 22.33 -13.20
N LEU A 440 -13.00 21.56 -12.39
CA LEU A 440 -11.90 22.04 -11.56
C LEU A 440 -10.55 22.11 -12.29
N GLY A 441 -10.45 21.51 -13.48
CA GLY A 441 -9.19 21.37 -14.21
C GLY A 441 -8.21 20.45 -13.46
N TYR A 442 -8.72 19.37 -12.86
CA TYR A 442 -7.94 18.41 -12.10
C TYR A 442 -6.96 17.65 -13.02
N VAL A 443 -5.70 17.55 -12.61
CA VAL A 443 -4.66 16.78 -13.29
C VAL A 443 -4.40 15.53 -12.46
N GLU A 444 -4.56 14.34 -13.06
CA GLU A 444 -4.34 13.08 -12.34
C GLU A 444 -2.86 12.91 -12.00
N ARG A 445 -2.60 12.70 -10.71
CA ARG A 445 -1.34 12.18 -10.20
C ARG A 445 -1.66 10.83 -9.61
N GLU A 446 -0.88 9.82 -9.95
CA GLU A 446 -1.02 8.53 -9.30
C GLU A 446 0.10 8.37 -8.28
N TRP A 447 -0.21 7.63 -7.22
CA TRP A 447 0.73 7.31 -6.16
C TRP A 447 0.65 5.81 -5.93
N LYS A 448 1.77 5.14 -6.17
CA LYS A 448 1.94 3.68 -6.19
C LYS A 448 1.50 2.99 -4.89
N GLU A 449 1.53 3.69 -3.75
CA GLU A 449 1.04 3.18 -2.46
C GLU A 449 -0.43 3.51 -2.17
N GLY A 450 -1.18 4.16 -3.06
CA GLY A 450 -2.54 4.66 -2.82
C GLY A 450 -3.59 3.63 -2.35
N ASP A 451 -3.39 2.35 -2.64
CA ASP A 451 -4.32 1.29 -2.24
C ASP A 451 -4.07 0.83 -0.78
N GLU A 452 -5.05 1.01 0.11
CA GLU A 452 -4.95 0.60 1.52
C GLU A 452 -4.72 -0.92 1.67
N THR A 453 -5.15 -1.72 0.68
CA THR A 453 -5.00 -3.19 0.69
C THR A 453 -3.58 -3.68 0.46
N SER A 454 -2.72 -2.93 -0.22
CA SER A 454 -1.30 -3.30 -0.39
C SER A 454 -0.45 -2.90 0.83
N ARG A 455 -0.94 -1.96 1.65
CA ARG A 455 -0.16 -1.36 2.75
C ARG A 455 0.00 -2.25 3.98
N TRP A 456 -0.90 -3.21 4.20
CA TRP A 456 -0.75 -4.20 5.27
C TRP A 456 0.04 -5.44 4.84
N ALA A 457 0.27 -5.61 3.53
CA ALA A 457 0.93 -6.76 2.94
C ALA A 457 2.46 -6.60 2.81
N ARG A 458 3.00 -5.44 3.21
CA ARG A 458 4.36 -4.96 2.87
C ARG A 458 5.55 -5.69 3.48
N ASN A 459 5.36 -6.90 4.01
CA ASN A 459 6.47 -7.81 4.24
C ASN A 459 6.86 -8.61 2.99
N LEU A 460 6.17 -8.44 1.86
CA LEU A 460 6.52 -9.01 0.56
C LEU A 460 6.15 -7.99 -0.55
N GLU A 461 6.99 -7.87 -1.57
CA GLU A 461 6.77 -7.17 -2.86
C GLU A 461 7.30 -5.71 -3.00
N GLY A 462 8.40 -5.58 -3.76
CA GLY A 462 8.83 -4.37 -4.46
C GLY A 462 8.36 -4.37 -5.93
N CYS A 463 8.72 -3.32 -6.67
CA CYS A 463 8.27 -2.91 -8.01
C CYS A 463 6.80 -2.50 -8.12
N SER A 464 6.59 -1.19 -8.33
CA SER A 464 5.31 -0.64 -8.75
C SER A 464 5.59 0.23 -9.97
N TYR A 465 5.01 -0.06 -11.12
CA TYR A 465 5.10 0.78 -12.32
C TYR A 465 3.68 0.94 -12.83
N LEU A 466 3.12 2.13 -12.73
CA LEU A 466 2.09 2.70 -13.59
C LEU A 466 1.67 3.99 -12.92
N THR A 467 1.82 5.11 -13.64
CA THR A 467 1.07 6.34 -13.42
C THR A 467 0.94 7.18 -14.71
N GLU A 468 -0.25 7.43 -15.27
CA GLU A 468 -0.43 8.10 -16.58
C GLU A 468 -1.63 7.67 -17.48
N PRO A 469 -2.82 8.32 -17.54
CA PRO A 469 -3.83 8.10 -18.59
C PRO A 469 -3.85 9.18 -19.69
N SER A 470 -3.60 8.76 -20.92
CA SER A 470 -4.13 9.39 -22.14
C SER A 470 -4.39 8.29 -23.17
N ALA A 471 -5.39 8.53 -24.04
CA ALA A 471 -6.13 7.61 -24.92
C ALA A 471 -7.31 6.86 -24.25
N GLN A 472 -8.53 7.30 -24.58
CA GLN A 472 -9.78 6.61 -24.24
C GLN A 472 -9.69 5.13 -24.65
N LEU A 473 -9.88 4.22 -23.69
CA LEU A 473 -9.93 2.79 -23.97
C LEU A 473 -11.11 2.50 -24.93
N PRO A 474 -10.87 1.74 -26.01
CA PRO A 474 -11.86 1.59 -27.07
C PRO A 474 -13.01 0.66 -26.65
N ALA A 475 -14.12 0.75 -27.38
CA ALA A 475 -15.32 -0.07 -27.18
C ALA A 475 -14.99 -1.57 -27.01
N THR A 476 -15.87 -2.31 -26.33
CA THR A 476 -15.74 -3.73 -25.97
C THR A 476 -15.33 -4.63 -27.15
N GLU A 477 -15.65 -4.24 -28.39
CA GLU A 477 -15.27 -4.94 -29.61
C GLU A 477 -13.77 -4.81 -29.95
N THR A 478 -13.17 -3.63 -29.77
CA THR A 478 -11.74 -3.41 -30.02
C THR A 478 -10.89 -4.14 -28.99
N ARG A 479 -11.31 -4.16 -27.72
CA ARG A 479 -10.63 -4.92 -26.66
C ARG A 479 -10.55 -6.40 -27.00
N ARG A 480 -11.65 -6.98 -27.50
CA ARG A 480 -11.69 -8.37 -27.94
C ARG A 480 -10.74 -8.66 -29.11
N ARG A 481 -10.59 -7.72 -30.05
CA ARG A 481 -9.64 -7.86 -31.18
C ARG A 481 -8.19 -7.87 -30.69
N ILE A 482 -7.87 -7.04 -29.70
CA ILE A 482 -6.53 -7.01 -29.08
C ILE A 482 -6.24 -8.31 -28.32
N GLU A 483 -7.19 -8.82 -27.54
CA GLU A 483 -7.01 -10.11 -26.83
C GLU A 483 -6.79 -11.28 -27.81
N LEU A 484 -7.50 -11.29 -28.94
CA LEU A 484 -7.29 -12.27 -30.02
C LEU A 484 -5.90 -12.13 -30.65
N GLU A 485 -5.41 -10.91 -30.86
CA GLU A 485 -4.07 -10.65 -31.36
C GLU A 485 -3.00 -11.15 -30.37
N LEU A 486 -3.13 -10.81 -29.08
CA LEU A 486 -2.18 -11.23 -28.05
C LEU A 486 -2.14 -12.76 -27.94
N MET A 487 -3.30 -13.43 -27.97
CA MET A 487 -3.36 -14.89 -27.99
C MET A 487 -2.76 -15.49 -29.27
N HIS A 488 -3.00 -14.86 -30.43
CA HIS A 488 -2.41 -15.29 -31.69
C HIS A 488 -0.89 -15.21 -31.64
N ARG A 489 -0.35 -14.05 -31.22
CA ARG A 489 1.10 -13.85 -31.03
C ARG A 489 1.69 -14.87 -30.07
N TRP A 490 1.04 -15.10 -28.93
CA TRP A 490 1.47 -16.15 -28.00
C TRP A 490 1.61 -17.48 -28.73
N SER A 491 0.60 -17.88 -29.51
CA SER A 491 0.54 -19.20 -30.14
C SER A 491 1.46 -19.34 -31.37
N THR A 492 2.05 -18.26 -31.88
CA THR A 492 2.91 -18.26 -33.08
C THR A 492 4.38 -17.92 -32.81
N SER A 493 4.64 -16.99 -31.88
CA SER A 493 5.98 -16.42 -31.66
C SER A 493 6.34 -16.25 -30.19
N THR A 494 5.50 -15.62 -29.35
CA THR A 494 5.91 -15.17 -28.01
C THR A 494 6.39 -16.32 -27.13
N TYR A 495 5.74 -17.48 -27.21
CA TYR A 495 6.11 -18.63 -26.39
C TYR A 495 7.56 -19.11 -26.62
N LYS A 496 8.12 -18.90 -27.82
CA LYS A 496 9.46 -19.38 -28.19
C LYS A 496 10.57 -18.70 -27.38
N SER A 497 10.35 -17.48 -26.90
CA SER A 497 11.34 -16.78 -26.07
C SER A 497 11.39 -17.29 -24.63
N LEU A 498 10.44 -18.13 -24.22
CA LEU A 498 10.43 -18.81 -22.92
C LEU A 498 10.97 -20.25 -23.01
N ALA A 499 11.20 -20.78 -24.21
CA ALA A 499 11.71 -22.13 -24.39
C ALA A 499 13.22 -22.18 -24.08
N SER A 500 13.59 -22.95 -23.05
CA SER A 500 14.97 -23.21 -22.66
C SER A 500 15.59 -24.34 -23.49
N ILE A 501 14.77 -25.33 -23.87
CA ILE A 501 15.12 -26.47 -24.72
C ILE A 501 14.06 -26.71 -25.80
N PRO A 502 14.37 -27.44 -26.89
CA PRO A 502 13.41 -27.70 -27.97
C PRO A 502 12.10 -28.34 -27.51
N GLU A 503 12.13 -29.20 -26.50
CA GLU A 503 10.98 -29.92 -25.94
C GLU A 503 9.97 -28.99 -25.25
N ASP A 504 10.38 -27.79 -24.83
CA ASP A 504 9.49 -26.82 -24.20
C ASP A 504 8.43 -26.29 -25.17
N ASN A 505 8.77 -26.25 -26.47
CA ASN A 505 7.94 -25.62 -27.49
C ASN A 505 6.53 -26.21 -27.54
N GLN A 506 6.38 -27.51 -27.35
CA GLN A 506 5.08 -28.17 -27.51
C GLN A 506 4.09 -27.72 -26.43
N TRP A 507 4.46 -27.82 -25.15
CA TRP A 507 3.53 -27.50 -24.07
C TRP A 507 3.36 -25.99 -23.87
N LEU A 508 4.38 -25.17 -24.17
CA LEU A 508 4.28 -23.71 -24.19
C LEU A 508 3.33 -23.20 -25.29
N GLN A 509 3.32 -23.85 -26.45
CA GLN A 509 2.46 -23.48 -27.58
C GLN A 509 1.04 -24.04 -27.46
N GLU A 510 0.86 -25.25 -26.94
CA GLU A 510 -0.44 -25.94 -26.95
C GLU A 510 -1.12 -25.98 -25.58
N ASP A 511 -0.41 -26.39 -24.54
CA ASP A 511 -1.00 -26.65 -23.22
C ASP A 511 -1.15 -25.37 -22.40
N MET A 512 -0.16 -24.46 -22.47
CA MET A 512 -0.21 -23.20 -21.73
C MET A 512 -1.39 -22.31 -22.15
N PRO A 513 -1.74 -22.14 -23.45
CA PRO A 513 -2.99 -21.48 -23.83
C PRO A 513 -4.25 -22.19 -23.33
N ARG A 514 -4.30 -23.52 -23.37
CA ARG A 514 -5.44 -24.28 -22.82
C ARG A 514 -5.57 -24.10 -21.32
N TRP A 515 -4.47 -23.98 -20.59
CA TRP A 515 -4.47 -23.63 -19.17
C TRP A 515 -4.93 -22.19 -18.96
N GLY A 516 -4.44 -21.23 -19.75
CA GLY A 516 -4.88 -19.84 -19.70
C GLY A 516 -6.40 -19.72 -19.82
N LEU A 517 -7.02 -20.39 -20.80
CA LEU A 517 -8.48 -20.38 -20.98
C LEU A 517 -9.28 -20.91 -19.77
N LYS A 518 -8.64 -21.64 -18.84
CA LYS A 518 -9.26 -22.15 -17.61
C LYS A 518 -8.82 -21.39 -16.35
N HIS A 519 -7.77 -20.58 -16.45
CA HIS A 519 -7.10 -19.94 -15.32
C HIS A 519 -6.75 -18.50 -15.66
N GLU A 520 -7.56 -17.57 -15.17
CA GLU A 520 -7.46 -16.14 -15.52
C GLU A 520 -6.08 -15.55 -15.27
N TYR A 521 -5.39 -15.95 -14.20
CA TYR A 521 -4.04 -15.45 -13.90
C TYR A 521 -3.02 -15.83 -14.99
N LEU A 522 -3.09 -17.05 -15.53
CA LEU A 522 -2.24 -17.47 -16.63
C LEU A 522 -2.61 -16.73 -17.92
N LEU A 523 -3.90 -16.61 -18.21
CA LEU A 523 -4.36 -15.92 -19.42
C LEU A 523 -3.91 -14.46 -19.46
N HIS A 524 -4.16 -13.74 -18.38
CA HIS A 524 -3.74 -12.35 -18.26
C HIS A 524 -2.21 -12.23 -18.25
N GLY A 525 -1.48 -13.16 -17.61
CA GLY A 525 -0.02 -13.19 -17.67
C GLY A 525 0.50 -13.35 -19.09
N MET A 526 -0.09 -14.25 -19.87
CA MET A 526 0.25 -14.46 -21.28
C MET A 526 -0.01 -13.19 -22.11
N PHE A 527 -1.15 -12.53 -21.89
CA PHE A 527 -1.46 -11.27 -22.55
C PHE A 527 -0.47 -10.16 -22.20
N ALA A 528 -0.11 -10.03 -20.92
CA ALA A 528 0.89 -9.07 -20.48
C ALA A 528 2.23 -9.30 -21.18
N PHE A 529 2.67 -10.55 -21.23
CA PHE A 529 3.94 -10.92 -21.84
C PHE A 529 3.96 -10.72 -23.36
N SER A 530 2.90 -11.13 -24.07
CA SER A 530 2.77 -10.88 -25.51
C SER A 530 2.65 -9.40 -25.85
N ALA A 531 2.04 -8.58 -24.98
CA ALA A 531 2.02 -7.13 -25.15
C ALA A 531 3.42 -6.53 -24.98
N LEU A 532 4.24 -7.03 -24.05
CA LEU A 532 5.63 -6.58 -23.90
C LEU A 532 6.52 -6.99 -25.07
N GLU A 533 6.29 -8.15 -25.68
CA GLU A 533 6.98 -8.52 -26.92
C GLU A 533 6.67 -7.51 -28.03
N ILE A 534 5.43 -7.03 -28.15
CA ILE A 534 5.06 -5.97 -29.10
C ILE A 534 5.86 -4.69 -28.82
N VAL A 535 5.95 -4.28 -27.56
CA VAL A 535 6.65 -3.05 -27.17
C VAL A 535 8.16 -3.15 -27.45
N LEU A 536 8.79 -4.27 -27.09
CA LEU A 536 10.25 -4.40 -27.12
C LEU A 536 10.80 -4.94 -28.44
N CYS A 537 9.99 -5.69 -29.20
CA CYS A 537 10.42 -6.32 -30.45
C CYS A 537 9.63 -5.84 -31.67
N GLY A 538 8.54 -5.10 -31.47
CA GLY A 538 7.69 -4.58 -32.54
C GLY A 538 6.81 -5.63 -33.24
N GLY A 539 6.35 -5.27 -34.44
CA GLY A 539 5.60 -6.10 -35.37
C GLY A 539 4.19 -5.58 -35.65
N ALA A 540 3.38 -6.35 -36.40
CA ALA A 540 2.02 -5.94 -36.75
C ALA A 540 1.13 -5.83 -35.50
N VAL A 541 0.32 -4.77 -35.45
CA VAL A 541 -0.53 -4.39 -34.32
C VAL A 541 -1.91 -3.91 -34.79
N VAL A 542 -2.94 -4.16 -34.00
CA VAL A 542 -4.31 -3.67 -34.21
C VAL A 542 -4.42 -2.16 -33.97
N ILE A 543 -3.65 -1.63 -33.02
CA ILE A 543 -3.56 -0.20 -32.73
C ILE A 543 -2.23 0.32 -33.28
N GLU A 544 -2.27 1.14 -34.32
CA GLU A 544 -1.07 1.64 -35.01
C GLU A 544 -0.55 2.97 -34.42
N GLU A 545 -1.43 3.83 -33.90
CA GLU A 545 -1.04 5.10 -33.25
C GLU A 545 -0.61 4.88 -31.80
N ASP A 546 0.53 5.47 -31.40
CA ASP A 546 1.11 5.40 -30.04
C ASP A 546 1.18 3.98 -29.43
N TYR A 547 1.40 2.97 -30.29
CA TYR A 547 1.27 1.57 -29.90
C TYR A 547 2.25 1.17 -28.78
N GLU A 548 3.48 1.68 -28.77
CA GLU A 548 4.46 1.34 -27.72
C GLU A 548 3.95 1.71 -26.32
N MET A 549 3.42 2.92 -26.17
CA MET A 549 2.82 3.38 -24.91
C MET A 549 1.54 2.61 -24.60
N TYR A 550 0.69 2.37 -25.60
CA TYR A 550 -0.57 1.65 -25.42
C TYR A 550 -0.36 0.21 -24.94
N TYR A 551 0.48 -0.55 -25.64
CA TYR A 551 0.76 -1.94 -25.30
C TYR A 551 1.60 -2.06 -24.03
N ALA A 552 2.43 -1.06 -23.69
CA ALA A 552 3.11 -1.01 -22.39
C ALA A 552 2.11 -0.84 -21.23
N LYS A 553 1.16 0.09 -21.33
CA LYS A 553 0.08 0.25 -20.33
C LYS A 553 -0.80 -1.00 -20.25
N LEU A 554 -1.14 -1.57 -21.40
CA LEU A 554 -1.95 -2.78 -21.49
C LEU A 554 -1.24 -3.98 -20.86
N ALA A 555 0.07 -4.10 -21.05
CA ALA A 555 0.87 -5.14 -20.43
C ALA A 555 0.81 -5.06 -18.92
N VAL A 556 0.96 -3.87 -18.34
CA VAL A 556 0.86 -3.72 -16.89
C VAL A 556 -0.56 -3.96 -16.39
N GLU A 557 -1.58 -3.47 -17.10
CA GLU A 557 -2.99 -3.71 -16.75
C GLU A 557 -3.29 -5.22 -16.63
N TYR A 558 -2.84 -6.00 -17.62
CA TYR A 558 -3.00 -7.45 -17.59
C TYR A 558 -2.12 -8.10 -16.53
N TYR A 559 -0.89 -7.64 -16.31
CA TYR A 559 -0.02 -8.20 -15.28
C TYR A 559 -0.60 -7.99 -13.87
N ASP A 560 -1.21 -6.84 -13.60
CA ASP A 560 -1.88 -6.56 -12.33
C ASP A 560 -3.13 -7.45 -12.13
N LYS A 561 -3.96 -7.59 -13.17
CA LYS A 561 -5.09 -8.55 -13.15
C LYS A 561 -4.61 -9.98 -12.90
N ALA A 562 -3.52 -10.37 -13.54
CA ALA A 562 -2.93 -11.68 -13.41
C ALA A 562 -2.44 -11.93 -11.98
N SER A 563 -1.68 -10.99 -11.44
CA SER A 563 -1.09 -11.06 -10.09
C SER A 563 -2.16 -11.11 -9.00
N ARG A 564 -3.25 -10.33 -9.12
CA ARG A 564 -4.38 -10.39 -8.19
C ARG A 564 -5.05 -11.77 -8.16
N SER A 565 -5.31 -12.34 -9.34
CA SER A 565 -5.91 -13.68 -9.47
C SER A 565 -4.95 -14.79 -9.01
N PHE A 566 -3.65 -14.61 -9.23
CA PHE A 566 -2.60 -15.55 -8.84
C PHE A 566 -2.43 -15.70 -7.33
N ARG A 567 -2.56 -14.61 -6.54
CA ARG A 567 -2.37 -14.65 -5.08
C ARG A 567 -3.27 -15.69 -4.40
N ALA A 568 -4.52 -15.82 -4.84
CA ALA A 568 -5.44 -16.84 -4.33
C ALA A 568 -4.98 -18.28 -4.60
N GLN A 569 -4.17 -18.50 -5.65
CA GLN A 569 -3.66 -19.83 -6.02
C GLN A 569 -2.39 -20.20 -5.24
N LEU A 570 -1.59 -19.22 -4.83
CA LEU A 570 -0.40 -19.43 -4.00
C LEU A 570 -0.73 -19.95 -2.60
N GLU A 571 -1.90 -19.60 -2.06
CA GLU A 571 -2.33 -20.06 -0.73
C GLU A 571 -2.68 -21.55 -0.69
N ASN A 572 -2.96 -22.16 -1.85
CA ASN A 572 -3.35 -23.56 -1.98
C ASN A 572 -2.79 -24.19 -3.26
N VAL A 573 -1.49 -24.49 -3.25
CA VAL A 573 -0.83 -25.21 -4.34
C VAL A 573 -1.06 -26.72 -4.17
N THR A 574 -1.72 -27.30 -5.16
CA THR A 574 -2.12 -28.69 -5.26
C THR A 574 -1.41 -29.36 -6.43
N ALA A 575 -1.46 -30.70 -6.50
CA ALA A 575 -0.93 -31.43 -7.64
C ALA A 575 -1.57 -31.01 -8.99
N GLU A 576 -2.81 -30.51 -8.97
CA GLU A 576 -3.54 -30.13 -10.18
C GLU A 576 -3.14 -28.75 -10.72
N ASN A 577 -2.80 -27.80 -9.85
CA ASN A 577 -2.44 -26.43 -10.23
C ASN A 577 -0.94 -26.10 -10.12
N ALA A 578 -0.10 -26.96 -9.53
CA ALA A 578 1.32 -26.68 -9.32
C ALA A 578 2.08 -26.26 -10.59
N GLN A 579 1.90 -26.97 -11.72
CA GLN A 579 2.53 -26.61 -13.00
C GLN A 579 2.14 -25.22 -13.48
N LYS A 580 0.88 -24.83 -13.25
CA LYS A 580 0.31 -23.56 -13.70
C LYS A 580 0.77 -22.41 -12.82
N VAL A 581 0.80 -22.66 -11.50
CA VAL A 581 1.32 -21.72 -10.49
C VAL A 581 2.81 -21.47 -10.72
N PHE A 582 3.59 -22.53 -10.94
CA PHE A 582 5.01 -22.45 -11.27
C PHE A 582 5.24 -21.64 -12.55
N MET A 583 4.50 -21.93 -13.62
CA MET A 583 4.65 -21.22 -14.89
C MET A 583 4.26 -19.75 -14.81
N PHE A 584 3.19 -19.40 -14.10
CA PHE A 584 2.87 -17.99 -13.89
C PHE A 584 3.93 -17.29 -13.04
N SER A 585 4.44 -17.94 -11.99
CA SER A 585 5.52 -17.38 -11.18
C SER A 585 6.78 -17.09 -12.01
N PHE A 586 7.13 -17.96 -12.96
CA PHE A 586 8.20 -17.70 -13.92
C PHE A 586 7.85 -16.56 -14.88
N LEU A 587 6.62 -16.54 -15.40
CA LEU A 587 6.15 -15.47 -16.29
C LEU A 587 6.15 -14.11 -15.60
N ALA A 588 5.88 -14.05 -14.29
CA ALA A 588 5.96 -12.84 -13.50
C ALA A 588 7.39 -12.29 -13.42
N VAL A 589 8.41 -13.16 -13.30
CA VAL A 589 9.82 -12.75 -13.41
C VAL A 589 10.09 -12.16 -14.80
N SER A 590 9.68 -12.87 -15.86
CA SER A 590 9.93 -12.44 -17.23
C SER A 590 9.24 -11.11 -17.57
N VAL A 591 8.01 -10.91 -17.10
CA VAL A 591 7.27 -9.64 -17.24
C VAL A 591 7.98 -8.50 -16.50
N ASN A 592 8.45 -8.71 -15.27
CA ASN A 592 9.16 -7.67 -14.52
C ASN A 592 10.49 -7.28 -15.18
N MET A 593 11.24 -8.26 -15.70
CA MET A 593 12.48 -7.97 -16.44
C MET A 593 12.20 -7.23 -17.75
N ALA A 594 11.14 -7.58 -18.48
CA ALA A 594 10.73 -6.89 -19.71
C ALA A 594 10.23 -5.45 -19.43
N LEU A 595 9.43 -5.25 -18.39
CA LEU A 595 8.95 -3.92 -18.00
C LEU A 595 10.11 -2.97 -17.65
N GLY A 596 11.17 -3.48 -17.02
CA GLY A 596 12.39 -2.71 -16.73
C GLY A 596 13.14 -2.21 -17.97
N GLN A 597 12.77 -2.67 -19.17
CA GLN A 597 13.37 -2.27 -20.43
C GLN A 597 12.50 -1.31 -21.24
N CYS A 598 11.24 -1.11 -20.86
CA CYS A 598 10.31 -0.27 -21.62
C CYS A 598 10.67 1.22 -21.48
N THR A 599 11.04 1.84 -22.60
CA THR A 599 11.34 3.29 -22.68
C THR A 599 10.10 4.16 -22.48
N ALA A 600 8.90 3.61 -22.72
CA ALA A 600 7.62 4.26 -22.43
C ALA A 600 7.45 4.69 -20.96
N PHE A 601 8.29 4.20 -20.04
CA PHE A 601 8.29 4.57 -18.62
C PHE A 601 9.58 5.30 -18.18
N GLU A 602 10.35 5.88 -19.09
CA GLU A 602 11.65 6.53 -18.81
C GLU A 602 11.60 7.62 -17.72
N GLU A 603 10.48 8.34 -17.58
CA GLU A 603 10.33 9.40 -16.56
C GLU A 603 10.09 8.89 -15.12
N VAL A 604 9.93 7.57 -14.91
CA VAL A 604 9.56 6.94 -13.62
C VAL A 604 10.65 5.97 -13.10
N TYR A 605 11.90 6.16 -13.53
CA TYR A 605 12.97 5.19 -13.29
C TYR A 605 13.30 5.00 -11.79
N GLU A 606 12.95 3.85 -11.23
CA GLU A 606 13.61 3.28 -10.04
C GLU A 606 14.98 2.74 -10.47
N GLY A 607 16.01 2.80 -9.63
CA GLY A 607 17.33 2.24 -9.96
C GLY A 607 17.25 0.75 -10.29
N VAL A 608 18.19 0.21 -11.06
CA VAL A 608 18.29 -1.24 -11.32
C VAL A 608 18.39 -2.01 -9.99
N LEU A 609 18.96 -1.41 -8.94
CA LEU A 609 19.02 -1.99 -7.60
C LEU A 609 17.67 -2.17 -6.91
N ASP A 610 16.76 -1.21 -7.03
CA ASP A 610 15.42 -1.31 -6.44
C ASP A 610 14.61 -2.46 -7.09
N ARG A 611 14.81 -2.66 -8.39
CA ARG A 611 14.21 -3.77 -9.15
C ARG A 611 14.86 -5.11 -8.85
N LEU A 612 16.16 -5.12 -8.62
CA LEU A 612 16.94 -6.31 -8.31
C LEU A 612 16.41 -7.03 -7.08
N VAL A 613 16.05 -6.29 -6.03
CA VAL A 613 15.48 -6.86 -4.80
C VAL A 613 14.15 -7.58 -5.09
N THR A 614 13.27 -6.97 -5.87
CA THR A 614 12.00 -7.58 -6.27
C THR A 614 12.22 -8.85 -7.08
N LEU A 615 13.09 -8.79 -8.09
CA LEU A 615 13.43 -9.94 -8.93
C LEU A 615 14.04 -11.07 -8.10
N TRP A 616 14.85 -10.73 -7.10
CA TRP A 616 15.44 -11.69 -6.16
C TRP A 616 14.36 -12.49 -5.41
N GLU A 617 13.38 -11.80 -4.83
CA GLU A 617 12.28 -12.44 -4.08
C GLU A 617 11.37 -13.28 -5.00
N LEU A 618 11.06 -12.77 -6.20
CA LEU A 618 10.26 -13.51 -7.19
C LEU A 618 10.96 -14.80 -7.63
N LEU A 619 12.27 -14.76 -7.86
CA LEU A 619 13.06 -15.91 -8.26
C LEU A 619 13.20 -16.95 -7.14
N ILE A 620 13.39 -16.50 -5.90
CA ILE A 620 13.35 -17.39 -4.74
C ILE A 620 11.96 -18.01 -4.56
N GLY A 621 10.89 -17.23 -4.74
CA GLY A 621 9.53 -17.72 -4.71
C GLY A 621 9.27 -18.80 -5.76
N ASN A 622 9.74 -18.58 -7.00
CA ASN A 622 9.64 -19.54 -8.09
C ASN A 622 10.37 -20.85 -7.78
N ALA A 623 11.62 -20.76 -7.30
CA ALA A 623 12.40 -21.92 -6.91
C ALA A 623 11.77 -22.69 -5.74
N SER A 624 11.18 -21.98 -4.78
CA SER A 624 10.47 -22.61 -3.66
C SER A 624 9.25 -23.42 -4.12
N ILE A 625 8.52 -22.95 -5.14
CA ILE A 625 7.41 -23.70 -5.72
C ILE A 625 7.94 -24.96 -6.43
N ALA A 626 9.06 -24.84 -7.15
CA ALA A 626 9.69 -25.96 -7.82
C ALA A 626 10.15 -27.05 -6.85
N ASP A 627 10.80 -26.65 -5.74
CA ASP A 627 11.30 -27.56 -4.71
C ASP A 627 10.16 -28.32 -4.01
N GLN A 628 9.11 -27.60 -3.59
CA GLN A 628 7.99 -28.20 -2.85
C GLN A 628 7.09 -29.11 -3.70
N HIS A 629 7.06 -28.91 -5.02
CA HIS A 629 6.15 -29.62 -5.92
C HIS A 629 6.89 -30.35 -7.05
N PHE A 630 8.17 -30.66 -6.87
CA PHE A 630 9.04 -31.24 -7.90
C PHE A 630 8.41 -32.47 -8.58
N ASP A 631 7.94 -33.45 -7.79
CA ASP A 631 7.32 -34.69 -8.30
C ASP A 631 6.09 -34.42 -9.19
N THR A 632 5.34 -33.36 -8.89
CA THR A 632 4.19 -32.96 -9.70
C THR A 632 4.63 -32.27 -10.98
N LEU A 633 5.68 -31.44 -10.92
CA LEU A 633 6.20 -30.77 -12.10
C LEU A 633 6.71 -31.78 -13.13
N ILE A 634 7.38 -32.84 -12.68
CA ILE A 634 7.96 -33.88 -13.56
C ILE A 634 6.96 -34.94 -14.05
N SER A 635 5.70 -34.93 -13.58
CA SER A 635 4.71 -35.97 -13.93
C SER A 635 3.57 -35.50 -14.87
N GLY A 636 3.51 -34.20 -15.19
CA GLY A 636 2.51 -33.62 -16.10
C GLY A 636 3.08 -33.14 -17.44
N ALA A 637 2.61 -32.00 -17.95
CA ALA A 637 3.03 -31.50 -19.27
C ALA A 637 4.52 -31.15 -19.37
N LEU A 638 5.16 -30.77 -18.24
CA LEU A 638 6.60 -30.48 -18.19
C LEU A 638 7.50 -31.73 -18.13
N SER A 639 6.93 -32.93 -17.95
CA SER A 639 7.67 -34.20 -17.80
C SER A 639 8.71 -34.43 -18.90
N ARG A 640 8.32 -34.19 -20.16
CA ARG A 640 9.21 -34.35 -21.33
C ARG A 640 10.43 -33.44 -21.27
N SER A 641 10.24 -32.20 -20.81
CA SER A 641 11.32 -31.24 -20.64
C SER A 641 12.26 -31.67 -19.53
N THR A 642 11.73 -32.14 -18.40
CA THR A 642 12.54 -32.61 -17.28
C THR A 642 13.34 -33.87 -17.63
N GLU A 643 12.72 -34.86 -18.27
CA GLU A 643 13.39 -36.07 -18.74
C GLU A 643 14.52 -35.75 -19.73
N ALA A 644 14.23 -34.88 -20.71
CA ALA A 644 15.23 -34.47 -21.69
C ALA A 644 16.40 -33.72 -21.03
N LEU A 645 16.13 -32.88 -20.03
CA LEU A 645 17.17 -32.18 -19.28
C LEU A 645 18.02 -33.16 -18.47
N MET A 646 17.42 -34.11 -17.75
CA MET A 646 18.14 -35.14 -17.00
C MET A 646 19.07 -35.97 -17.90
N VAL A 647 18.58 -36.38 -19.07
CA VAL A 647 19.38 -37.13 -20.04
C VAL A 647 20.55 -36.28 -20.57
N ARG A 648 20.31 -35.03 -20.95
CA ARG A 648 21.38 -34.13 -21.42
C ARG A 648 22.43 -33.85 -20.35
N THR A 649 22.01 -33.64 -19.10
CA THR A 649 22.93 -33.42 -17.98
C THR A 649 23.77 -34.66 -17.69
N GLN A 650 23.19 -35.87 -17.76
CA GLN A 650 23.94 -37.13 -17.59
C GLN A 650 24.92 -37.41 -18.73
N LEU A 651 24.58 -37.06 -19.97
CA LEU A 651 25.45 -37.28 -21.13
C LEU A 651 26.68 -36.33 -21.15
N GLN A 652 26.60 -35.19 -20.47
CA GLN A 652 27.67 -34.18 -20.49
C GLN A 652 28.58 -34.18 -19.25
N THR A 653 28.39 -35.06 -18.26
CA THR A 653 29.36 -35.22 -17.15
C THR A 653 30.74 -35.72 -17.62
N GLU A 654 30.88 -36.10 -18.89
CA GLU A 654 32.12 -36.65 -19.49
C GLU A 654 32.87 -35.66 -20.41
N THR A 655 32.34 -34.45 -20.66
CA THR A 655 33.00 -33.46 -21.53
C THR A 655 33.75 -32.42 -20.69
N PRO A 656 35.06 -32.17 -20.91
CA PRO A 656 35.79 -31.14 -20.18
C PRO A 656 35.19 -29.76 -20.51
N THR A 657 34.61 -29.10 -19.50
CA THR A 657 34.23 -27.69 -19.60
C THR A 657 35.49 -26.82 -19.58
N SER A 658 35.68 -25.97 -20.57
CA SER A 658 36.67 -24.89 -20.55
C SER A 658 35.94 -23.56 -20.67
N LEU A 659 35.99 -22.75 -19.62
CA LEU A 659 35.59 -21.34 -19.69
C LEU A 659 36.63 -20.59 -20.53
N SER A 660 36.28 -19.40 -21.04
CA SER A 660 37.30 -18.53 -21.64
C SER A 660 38.35 -18.17 -20.60
N LYS A 661 39.61 -17.98 -21.03
CA LYS A 661 40.69 -17.65 -20.11
C LYS A 661 40.39 -16.37 -19.33
N GLU A 662 39.75 -15.41 -19.99
CA GLU A 662 39.30 -14.14 -19.43
C GLU A 662 38.26 -14.33 -18.32
N THR A 663 37.31 -15.26 -18.50
CA THR A 663 36.29 -15.61 -17.50
C THR A 663 36.90 -16.36 -16.33
N GLU A 664 37.82 -17.30 -16.58
CA GLU A 664 38.55 -18.02 -15.52
C GLU A 664 39.33 -17.03 -14.64
N ASP A 665 40.08 -16.12 -15.26
CA ASP A 665 40.87 -15.12 -14.56
C ASP A 665 39.94 -14.15 -13.77
N ALA A 666 38.76 -13.84 -14.31
CA ALA A 666 37.77 -13.02 -13.60
C ALA A 666 37.18 -13.72 -12.37
N LEU A 667 36.88 -15.01 -12.46
CA LEU A 667 36.40 -15.80 -11.33
C LEU A 667 37.50 -16.01 -10.27
N GLU A 668 38.75 -16.11 -10.69
CA GLU A 668 39.90 -16.15 -9.77
C GLU A 668 40.06 -14.83 -9.01
N ARG A 669 39.97 -13.68 -9.70
CA ARG A 669 39.94 -12.35 -9.04
C ARG A 669 38.80 -12.23 -8.02
N LEU A 670 37.60 -12.66 -8.40
CA LEU A 670 36.44 -12.64 -7.49
C LEU A 670 36.65 -13.56 -6.28
N SER A 671 37.26 -14.72 -6.47
CA SER A 671 37.63 -15.65 -5.39
C SER A 671 38.57 -14.99 -4.36
N ILE A 672 39.60 -14.27 -4.83
CA ILE A 672 40.54 -13.55 -3.96
C ILE A 672 39.79 -12.52 -3.11
N ILE A 673 38.89 -11.74 -3.72
CA ILE A 673 38.09 -10.72 -3.02
C ILE A 673 37.16 -11.38 -1.99
N VAL A 674 36.43 -12.42 -2.37
CA VAL A 674 35.50 -13.12 -1.46
C VAL A 674 36.24 -13.76 -0.29
N ASN A 675 37.38 -14.41 -0.52
CA ASN A 675 38.19 -14.99 0.54
C ASN A 675 38.71 -13.92 1.50
N THR A 676 39.22 -12.80 0.97
CA THR A 676 39.69 -11.66 1.78
C THR A 676 38.55 -11.06 2.61
N ALA A 677 37.34 -10.94 2.04
CA ALA A 677 36.14 -10.49 2.75
C ALA A 677 35.79 -11.40 3.93
N CYS A 678 35.98 -12.71 3.76
CA CYS A 678 35.70 -13.71 4.79
C CYS A 678 36.74 -13.74 5.92
N GLU A 679 37.96 -13.22 5.69
CA GLU A 679 39.07 -13.25 6.65
C GLU A 679 39.20 -11.96 7.48
N THR A 680 38.55 -10.87 7.06
CA THR A 680 38.71 -9.55 7.71
C THR A 680 37.77 -9.42 8.93
N PRO A 681 38.27 -9.22 10.16
CA PRO A 681 37.40 -8.95 11.32
C PRO A 681 36.81 -7.53 11.23
N THR A 682 35.49 -7.39 11.36
CA THR A 682 34.83 -6.08 11.42
C THR A 682 35.26 -5.33 12.69
N SER A 683 35.81 -4.13 12.55
CA SER A 683 36.29 -3.28 13.63
C SER A 683 35.15 -2.61 14.42
N SER A 684 34.30 -3.40 15.06
CA SER A 684 33.39 -2.96 16.11
C SER A 684 33.20 -4.09 17.13
N GLU A 685 33.97 -4.05 18.21
CA GLU A 685 33.68 -4.82 19.41
C GLU A 685 32.30 -4.41 19.93
N ASN A 686 31.27 -5.23 19.65
CA ASN A 686 29.96 -5.36 20.33
C ASN A 686 28.73 -5.65 19.43
N THR A 687 28.89 -6.22 18.23
CA THR A 687 27.76 -6.79 17.48
C THR A 687 27.81 -8.32 17.46
N ASP A 688 26.63 -8.91 17.59
CA ASP A 688 26.35 -10.33 17.79
C ASP A 688 27.14 -11.25 16.84
N ASN A 689 27.83 -12.27 17.38
CA ASN A 689 28.69 -13.20 16.61
C ASN A 689 27.92 -14.00 15.54
N SER A 690 26.60 -13.94 15.53
CA SER A 690 25.70 -14.65 14.62
C SER A 690 25.62 -14.02 13.22
N GLU A 691 25.52 -12.69 13.15
CA GLU A 691 25.24 -11.93 11.92
C GLU A 691 26.45 -11.86 10.98
N THR A 692 27.66 -11.69 11.54
CA THR A 692 28.92 -11.73 10.79
C THR A 692 29.16 -13.11 10.15
N ASN A 693 28.82 -14.19 10.86
CA ASN A 693 28.96 -15.55 10.36
C ASN A 693 27.97 -15.88 9.23
N LEU A 694 26.72 -15.41 9.34
CA LEU A 694 25.70 -15.54 8.29
C LEU A 694 26.12 -14.80 7.01
N ARG A 695 26.63 -13.57 7.15
CA ARG A 695 27.13 -12.77 6.03
C ARG A 695 28.29 -13.45 5.29
N ILE A 696 29.27 -13.99 6.03
CA ILE A 696 30.41 -14.73 5.44
C ILE A 696 29.95 -15.98 4.68
N GLN A 697 28.99 -16.73 5.24
CA GLN A 697 28.43 -17.91 4.58
C GLN A 697 27.70 -17.55 3.28
N SER A 698 26.97 -16.43 3.28
CA SER A 698 26.24 -15.95 2.09
C SER A 698 27.17 -15.62 0.91
N TYR A 699 28.35 -15.03 1.14
CA TYR A 699 29.31 -14.73 0.07
C TYR A 699 29.90 -15.97 -0.56
N ARG A 700 30.27 -16.97 0.25
CA ARG A 700 30.83 -18.24 -0.25
C ARG A 700 29.80 -19.02 -1.06
N ALA A 701 28.57 -19.11 -0.57
CA ALA A 701 27.46 -19.75 -1.28
C ALA A 701 27.20 -19.06 -2.62
N SER A 702 27.16 -17.72 -2.63
CA SER A 702 26.89 -16.93 -3.84
C SER A 702 28.03 -16.99 -4.85
N PHE A 703 29.29 -17.01 -4.39
CA PHE A 703 30.43 -17.23 -5.27
C PHE A 703 30.38 -18.62 -5.94
N SER A 704 30.07 -19.66 -5.17
CA SER A 704 29.90 -21.01 -5.73
C SER A 704 28.72 -21.08 -6.70
N ALA A 705 27.62 -20.39 -6.40
CA ALA A 705 26.45 -20.29 -7.26
C ALA A 705 26.77 -19.60 -8.59
N ILE A 706 27.50 -18.47 -8.58
CA ILE A 706 27.84 -17.76 -9.82
C ILE A 706 28.84 -18.56 -10.67
N GLN A 707 29.84 -19.21 -10.06
CA GLN A 707 30.73 -20.13 -10.76
C GLN A 707 29.95 -21.28 -11.42
N THR A 708 28.99 -21.84 -10.70
CA THR A 708 28.11 -22.89 -11.24
C THR A 708 27.35 -22.38 -12.45
N CYS A 709 26.80 -21.16 -12.41
CA CYS A 709 26.11 -20.57 -13.54
C CYS A 709 27.03 -20.45 -14.77
N PHE A 710 28.25 -19.89 -14.62
CA PHE A 710 29.21 -19.79 -15.73
C PHE A 710 29.57 -21.16 -16.33
N VAL A 711 29.86 -22.15 -15.48
CA VAL A 711 30.23 -23.50 -15.94
C VAL A 711 29.06 -24.17 -16.66
N GLN A 712 27.84 -24.08 -16.13
CA GLN A 712 26.68 -24.71 -16.75
C GLN A 712 26.24 -23.99 -18.03
N ASP A 713 26.39 -22.66 -18.11
CA ASP A 713 26.10 -21.89 -19.32
C ASP A 713 27.07 -22.27 -20.45
N SER A 714 28.37 -22.46 -20.14
CA SER A 714 29.38 -22.91 -21.11
C SER A 714 29.12 -24.28 -21.74
N LYS A 715 28.23 -25.07 -21.15
CA LYS A 715 27.84 -26.38 -21.66
C LYS A 715 26.72 -26.32 -22.70
N GLU A 716 26.05 -25.17 -22.80
CA GLU A 716 24.94 -24.90 -23.72
C GLU A 716 23.80 -25.95 -23.66
N ILE A 717 23.62 -26.62 -22.51
CA ILE A 717 22.60 -27.67 -22.33
C ILE A 717 21.19 -27.11 -22.46
N PHE A 718 20.95 -25.99 -21.79
CA PHE A 718 19.67 -25.31 -21.75
C PHE A 718 19.89 -23.83 -21.53
N LYS A 719 19.00 -23.02 -22.11
CA LYS A 719 19.08 -21.56 -21.98
C LYS A 719 18.52 -21.12 -20.63
N GLY A 720 19.16 -20.12 -20.02
CA GLY A 720 18.60 -19.43 -18.86
C GLY A 720 19.04 -19.95 -17.49
N ILE A 721 20.13 -20.74 -17.40
CA ILE A 721 20.71 -21.15 -16.11
C ILE A 721 21.00 -19.94 -15.19
N ALA A 722 21.39 -18.81 -15.77
CA ALA A 722 21.63 -17.56 -15.07
C ALA A 722 20.43 -17.11 -14.23
N ILE A 723 19.19 -17.39 -14.65
CA ILE A 723 17.98 -17.03 -13.90
C ILE A 723 17.90 -17.76 -12.55
N GLY A 724 18.52 -18.93 -12.44
CA GLY A 724 18.57 -19.72 -11.19
C GLY A 724 19.55 -19.18 -10.14
N PHE A 725 20.39 -18.19 -10.47
CA PHE A 725 21.41 -17.68 -9.55
C PHE A 725 20.85 -17.27 -8.17
N PRO A 726 19.75 -16.50 -8.05
CA PRO A 726 19.21 -16.11 -6.74
C PRO A 726 18.78 -17.30 -5.86
N ALA A 727 18.25 -18.35 -6.49
CA ALA A 727 17.87 -19.56 -5.77
C ALA A 727 19.10 -20.33 -5.24
N LEU A 728 20.18 -20.36 -6.02
CA LEU A 728 21.45 -21.00 -5.64
C LEU A 728 22.23 -20.18 -4.59
N ALA A 729 22.17 -18.86 -4.68
CA ALA A 729 22.83 -17.93 -3.75
C ALA A 729 22.10 -17.82 -2.39
N GLY A 730 20.78 -18.03 -2.38
CA GLY A 730 19.97 -18.10 -1.17
C GLY A 730 19.40 -16.77 -0.69
N ARG A 731 18.51 -16.84 0.31
CA ARG A 731 17.79 -15.68 0.88
C ARG A 731 18.70 -14.68 1.58
N ASP A 732 19.72 -15.16 2.29
CA ASP A 732 20.62 -14.31 3.09
C ASP A 732 21.44 -13.35 2.22
N PHE A 733 21.82 -13.78 1.02
CA PHE A 733 22.51 -12.90 0.06
C PHE A 733 21.61 -11.76 -0.43
N GLY A 734 20.29 -12.00 -0.57
CA GLY A 734 19.31 -10.97 -0.89
C GLY A 734 19.24 -9.86 0.17
N LEU A 735 19.46 -10.18 1.44
CA LEU A 735 19.55 -9.17 2.52
C LEU A 735 20.81 -8.31 2.41
N ALA A 736 21.94 -8.91 2.02
CA ALA A 736 23.17 -8.18 1.74
C ALA A 736 23.02 -7.21 0.56
N LEU A 737 22.27 -7.61 -0.49
CA LEU A 737 21.92 -6.73 -1.61
C LEU A 737 21.01 -5.57 -1.19
N LYS A 738 19.98 -5.81 -0.36
CA LYS A 738 19.13 -4.75 0.21
C LYS A 738 19.92 -3.72 1.03
N SER A 739 21.06 -4.13 1.58
CA SER A 739 21.94 -3.27 2.38
C SER A 739 23.03 -2.58 1.56
N SER A 740 22.96 -2.68 0.22
CA SER A 740 23.96 -2.17 -0.73
C SER A 740 25.38 -2.62 -0.39
N ASP A 741 25.53 -3.86 0.06
CA ASP A 741 26.83 -4.38 0.46
C ASP A 741 27.79 -4.47 -0.73
N PRO A 742 29.00 -3.86 -0.67
CA PRO A 742 29.89 -3.79 -1.83
C PRO A 742 30.30 -5.15 -2.41
N VAL A 743 30.51 -6.16 -1.58
CA VAL A 743 30.93 -7.49 -2.05
C VAL A 743 29.75 -8.23 -2.68
N ALA A 744 28.55 -8.11 -2.11
CA ALA A 744 27.33 -8.65 -2.70
C ALA A 744 27.00 -7.99 -4.05
N LEU A 745 27.16 -6.67 -4.13
CA LEU A 745 27.00 -5.91 -5.38
C LEU A 745 28.03 -6.34 -6.43
N LEU A 746 29.29 -6.54 -6.05
CA LEU A 746 30.32 -7.02 -6.98
C LEU A 746 30.01 -8.42 -7.53
N ILE A 747 29.57 -9.35 -6.67
CA ILE A 747 29.13 -10.69 -7.11
C ILE A 747 27.90 -10.58 -8.04
N THR A 748 26.98 -9.67 -7.75
CA THR A 748 25.79 -9.41 -8.57
C THR A 748 26.14 -8.84 -9.95
N MET A 749 27.22 -8.06 -10.06
CA MET A 749 27.71 -7.58 -11.35
C MET A 749 28.19 -8.72 -12.26
N TYR A 750 28.78 -9.79 -11.70
CA TYR A 750 29.10 -11.01 -12.47
C TYR A 750 27.84 -11.73 -12.95
N TRP A 751 26.76 -11.69 -12.16
CA TRP A 751 25.45 -12.16 -12.61
C TRP A 751 24.89 -11.26 -13.73
N GLY A 752 25.12 -9.95 -13.67
CA GLY A 752 24.80 -9.00 -14.75
C GLY A 752 25.43 -9.38 -16.10
N VAL A 753 26.69 -9.84 -16.10
CA VAL A 753 27.38 -10.35 -17.30
C VAL A 753 26.64 -11.57 -17.88
N GLN A 754 26.27 -12.53 -17.04
CA GLN A 754 25.50 -13.72 -17.43
C GLN A 754 24.11 -13.36 -17.99
N LEU A 755 23.41 -12.43 -17.35
CA LEU A 755 22.13 -11.93 -17.83
C LEU A 755 22.26 -11.19 -19.16
N ASN A 756 23.39 -10.50 -19.42
CA ASN A 756 23.63 -9.84 -20.70
C ASN A 756 23.76 -10.88 -21.84
N THR A 757 24.44 -12.00 -21.60
CA THR A 757 24.51 -13.11 -22.57
C THR A 757 23.12 -13.69 -22.83
N LEU A 758 22.34 -13.96 -21.78
CA LEU A 758 20.97 -14.43 -21.92
C LEU A 758 20.08 -13.43 -22.66
N GLY A 759 20.26 -12.13 -22.43
CA GLY A 759 19.52 -11.05 -23.08
C GLY A 759 19.70 -11.00 -24.60
N LYS A 760 20.83 -11.49 -25.13
CA LYS A 760 21.05 -11.65 -26.58
C LYS A 760 20.13 -12.70 -27.21
N MET A 761 19.58 -13.62 -26.40
CA MET A 761 18.72 -14.72 -26.84
C MET A 761 17.26 -14.58 -26.39
N ALA A 762 17.02 -13.89 -25.27
CA ALA A 762 15.73 -13.70 -24.63
C ALA A 762 15.43 -12.21 -24.49
N TRP A 763 14.55 -11.69 -25.35
CA TRP A 763 14.21 -10.26 -25.39
C TRP A 763 13.73 -9.70 -24.04
N TRP A 764 13.05 -10.53 -23.24
CA TRP A 764 12.51 -10.15 -21.94
C TRP A 764 13.60 -9.94 -20.88
N VAL A 765 14.82 -10.44 -21.11
CA VAL A 765 16.03 -10.07 -20.35
C VAL A 765 16.75 -8.91 -21.03
N GLY A 766 16.90 -8.98 -22.35
CA GLY A 766 17.48 -7.94 -23.22
C GLY A 766 18.66 -7.19 -22.60
N THR A 767 18.53 -5.88 -22.39
CA THR A 767 19.62 -5.02 -21.87
C THR A 767 19.75 -4.99 -20.35
N PHE A 768 18.94 -5.77 -19.61
CA PHE A 768 18.88 -5.69 -18.15
C PHE A 768 20.25 -5.98 -17.50
N GLY A 769 20.97 -7.00 -17.99
CA GLY A 769 22.32 -7.32 -17.52
C GLY A 769 23.32 -6.18 -17.74
N LYS A 770 23.30 -5.54 -18.92
CA LYS A 770 24.14 -4.38 -19.23
C LYS A 770 23.86 -3.19 -18.33
N LYS A 771 22.57 -2.84 -18.15
CA LYS A 771 22.15 -1.74 -17.26
C LYS A 771 22.55 -1.99 -15.81
N MET A 772 22.44 -3.23 -15.34
CA MET A 772 22.90 -3.64 -14.01
C MET A 772 24.39 -3.44 -13.82
N VAL A 773 25.21 -3.90 -14.78
CA VAL A 773 26.66 -3.72 -14.71
C VAL A 773 27.01 -2.24 -14.73
N ASP A 774 26.34 -1.43 -15.54
CA ASP A 774 26.61 0.00 -15.62
C ASP A 774 26.40 0.69 -14.26
N GLU A 775 25.20 0.57 -13.69
CA GLU A 775 24.84 1.21 -12.42
C GLU A 775 25.69 0.70 -11.24
N VAL A 776 25.86 -0.62 -11.11
CA VAL A 776 26.64 -1.20 -10.01
C VAL A 776 28.11 -0.82 -10.13
N SER A 777 28.67 -0.82 -11.33
CA SER A 777 30.09 -0.47 -11.52
C SER A 777 30.39 0.99 -11.16
N GLU A 778 29.48 1.93 -11.46
CA GLU A 778 29.63 3.33 -11.05
C GLU A 778 29.64 3.48 -9.52
N MET A 779 28.76 2.74 -8.83
CA MET A 779 28.71 2.74 -7.36
C MET A 779 29.98 2.18 -6.72
N LEU A 780 30.53 1.10 -7.27
CA LEU A 780 31.66 0.39 -6.69
C LEU A 780 33.03 0.97 -7.12
N TRP A 781 33.05 1.97 -8.02
CA TRP A 781 34.28 2.49 -8.60
C TRP A 781 35.14 3.28 -7.62
N GLN A 782 34.51 4.11 -6.77
CA GLN A 782 35.21 4.91 -5.78
C GLN A 782 35.28 4.17 -4.44
N PRO A 783 36.46 4.02 -3.82
CA PRO A 783 36.59 3.33 -2.54
C PRO A 783 35.84 4.07 -1.43
N GLU A 784 35.00 3.37 -0.67
CA GLU A 784 34.36 3.96 0.51
C GLU A 784 35.36 4.18 1.66
N PRO A 785 35.32 5.34 2.36
CA PRO A 785 36.17 5.59 3.51
C PRO A 785 35.99 4.51 4.59
N GLY A 786 37.08 3.81 4.94
CA GLY A 786 37.09 2.77 5.96
C GLY A 786 36.95 1.32 5.46
N ARG A 787 36.65 1.10 4.17
CA ARG A 787 36.54 -0.26 3.58
C ARG A 787 37.77 -0.64 2.76
N ARG A 788 38.77 -1.23 3.40
CA ARG A 788 40.05 -1.63 2.76
C ARG A 788 39.91 -2.62 1.60
N ILE A 789 38.84 -3.40 1.55
CA ILE A 789 38.61 -4.41 0.51
C ILE A 789 38.41 -3.80 -0.89
N MET A 790 37.84 -2.60 -0.98
CA MET A 790 37.62 -1.91 -2.26
C MET A 790 38.92 -1.33 -2.84
N SER A 791 40.02 -1.36 -2.08
CA SER A 791 41.34 -0.91 -2.50
C SER A 791 42.20 -2.02 -3.09
N LEU A 792 41.71 -3.26 -3.15
CA LEU A 792 42.41 -4.38 -3.77
C LEU A 792 42.56 -4.15 -5.29
N PRO A 793 43.71 -4.45 -5.91
CA PRO A 793 43.88 -4.38 -7.37
C PRO A 793 42.80 -5.17 -8.11
N GLU A 794 42.49 -6.37 -7.61
CA GLU A 794 41.49 -7.28 -8.16
C GLU A 794 40.09 -6.66 -8.22
N TRP A 795 39.78 -5.70 -7.33
CA TRP A 795 38.48 -5.03 -7.29
C TRP A 795 38.20 -4.23 -8.57
N ARG A 796 39.15 -3.39 -8.98
CA ARG A 796 39.01 -2.55 -10.19
C ARG A 796 39.10 -3.37 -11.46
N ASP A 797 39.93 -4.40 -11.47
CA ASP A 797 40.05 -5.31 -12.61
C ASP A 797 38.75 -6.12 -12.81
N SER A 798 38.08 -6.50 -11.71
CA SER A 798 36.78 -7.18 -11.76
C SER A 798 35.68 -6.27 -12.33
N ILE A 799 35.66 -4.99 -11.94
CA ILE A 799 34.73 -3.99 -12.49
C ILE A 799 35.00 -3.74 -13.99
N SER A 800 36.27 -3.56 -14.35
CA SER A 800 36.67 -3.29 -15.73
C SER A 800 36.33 -4.45 -16.65
N TRP A 801 36.61 -5.68 -16.23
CA TRP A 801 36.21 -6.89 -16.96
C TRP A 801 34.71 -6.96 -17.18
N ALA A 802 33.90 -6.79 -16.12
CA ALA A 802 32.45 -6.89 -16.24
C ALA A 802 31.88 -5.86 -17.23
N ARG A 803 32.38 -4.61 -17.20
CA ARG A 803 31.99 -3.55 -18.15
C ARG A 803 32.34 -3.92 -19.59
N VAL A 804 33.53 -4.45 -19.84
CA VAL A 804 33.97 -4.88 -21.18
C VAL A 804 33.10 -6.02 -21.71
N GLU A 805 32.80 -7.03 -20.89
CA GLU A 805 31.96 -8.18 -21.29
C GLU A 805 30.51 -7.80 -21.66
N VAL A 806 30.02 -6.65 -21.20
CA VAL A 806 28.70 -6.12 -21.56
C VAL A 806 28.74 -4.95 -22.54
N ASP A 807 29.89 -4.74 -23.20
CA ASP A 807 30.10 -3.70 -24.20
C ASP A 807 29.89 -2.26 -23.63
N LEU A 808 30.38 -2.01 -22.40
CA LEU A 808 30.46 -0.68 -21.78
C LEU A 808 31.90 -0.13 -21.79
N MET A 809 32.04 1.19 -21.85
CA MET A 809 33.35 1.86 -21.76
C MET A 809 33.95 1.70 -20.36
N LEU A 810 35.28 1.68 -20.26
CA LEU A 810 35.96 1.68 -18.97
C LEU A 810 35.74 3.01 -18.22
N LEU A 811 35.58 2.94 -16.90
CA LEU A 811 35.42 4.13 -16.08
C LEU A 811 36.74 4.91 -16.01
N GLY A 812 36.70 6.21 -16.30
CA GLY A 812 37.87 7.09 -16.32
C GLY A 812 38.52 7.32 -17.69
N GLU A 813 38.05 6.66 -18.75
CA GLU A 813 38.37 7.03 -20.13
C GLU A 813 37.39 8.13 -20.60
N THR A 814 37.91 9.28 -21.05
CA THR A 814 37.07 10.31 -21.69
C THR A 814 36.90 9.96 -23.17
N PRO A 815 35.70 10.14 -23.77
CA PRO A 815 35.50 9.84 -25.18
C PRO A 815 36.43 10.71 -26.03
N SER A 816 37.25 10.07 -26.87
CA SER A 816 38.06 10.77 -27.87
C SER A 816 37.12 11.48 -28.83
N THR A 817 37.16 12.82 -28.83
CA THR A 817 36.42 13.72 -29.72
C THR A 817 36.63 13.41 -31.19
#